data_AF-A0A7X5Q3W7-F1
#
_entry.id   AF-A0A7X5Q3W7-F1
#
_cell.length_a   1.000
_cell.length_b   1.000
_cell.length_c   1.000
_cell.angle_alpha   90.00
_cell.angle_beta   90.00
_cell.angle_gamma   90.00
#
_symmetry.space_group_name_H-M   'P 1'
#
loop_
_entity.id
_entity.type
_entity.pdbx_description
1 polymer ?
#
loop_
_entity_poly.entity_id
_entity_poly.type
_entity_poly.pdbx_seq_one_letter_code
_entity_poly.pdbx_strand_id
1 'polypeptide(L)'
;RALRGHERQRQGHRLLRAGAQRRPDPRPGRPVLSRRARARDRILRRDEREEGDPALYSVSSLSKFKIPWIPEEGTYRVYLIYFEDGKGYKIDGQIDGTKSLLLAEKPPRNCLVLFEYEDGVSPYAVYNAEMNQIEYLDSLPKFGDASVVVYPKDTALEEEFKNQEYYVLENQYAQYVFTNINGAVCEINLPFHSEKNSQSVVLEIEFDRTIQEDYPSNDRFPQFSYTVADGKGQTKKVSPQRGGYYPLLRRNIMGTSGGDTTTRVNPHYYAFNIFEKGESPDANTYRLSHIEKNRIEFEFSEGNRRITKTYSLPEEGEAAPYCLDLEVKIDGDARNLIMATGIPEVELISGNFVPTLKYRLLQNQKSKVQQIKPPKQFVSLPHVNAEWYCNGNGFFGIILDPLNKHTPGIGVHPVSGELVPSRISIIDAQHNRYPAGKYPGYCMDTPIASKQGITKYRVFTGPFDKSILQLLDRTFADPVTGTNPDYQGAQSFHGWFAAISQPFAKFLYIILNFFHTWTHSWGFSIILLTIVLRLMLYPLNNWSMKSTAKMQKVGPKLKAIQEKYKKDPNRVRMETMNLYRKEKVNPFGGCFPMLIQLPFLFGMFDLLKSSFELRGAVFIPGWINNLTAPDVLFSWNYPIPFVGTSFHLLPFILGAIMFVQQKFMTTASLSNATTDQQKQQRSMGNIMTVVFTILFYNFPSGLNLYWISSMSLGILQQWLVNKKIQAEGK
;
A
#
# COMPACT_ATOMS: atom_id res chain seq x y z
N ARG A 1 55.75 -33.95 -7.08
CA ARG A 1 56.20 -34.25 -5.69
C ARG A 1 55.00 -33.89 -4.80
N ALA A 2 54.27 -34.82 -4.17
CA ALA A 2 54.67 -35.80 -3.15
C ALA A 2 54.81 -35.14 -1.75
N LEU A 3 54.38 -35.73 -0.63
CA LEU A 3 53.62 -36.98 -0.36
C LEU A 3 53.18 -36.99 1.13
N ARG A 4 52.06 -37.65 1.47
CA ARG A 4 51.65 -38.07 2.84
C ARG A 4 51.33 -36.90 3.83
N GLY A 5 50.53 -37.06 4.88
CA GLY A 5 49.69 -38.19 5.32
C GLY A 5 50.22 -38.87 6.60
N HIS A 6 49.41 -38.91 7.67
CA HIS A 6 49.62 -39.80 8.81
C HIS A 6 48.31 -40.12 9.53
N GLU A 7 48.08 -41.41 9.78
CA GLU A 7 46.91 -41.95 10.50
C GLU A 7 47.23 -42.24 11.96
N ARG A 8 46.20 -42.39 12.81
CA ARG A 8 46.16 -43.42 13.86
C ARG A 8 44.74 -43.96 14.13
N GLN A 9 44.55 -45.27 13.90
CA GLN A 9 43.99 -46.29 14.83
C GLN A 9 42.53 -46.15 15.36
N ARG A 10 41.78 -47.16 15.85
CA ARG A 10 41.74 -48.66 15.84
C ARG A 10 40.39 -49.08 16.53
N GLN A 11 39.80 -50.29 16.46
CA GLN A 11 39.80 -51.44 15.51
C GLN A 11 38.73 -52.47 15.95
N GLY A 12 38.05 -53.17 15.02
CA GLY A 12 37.21 -54.36 15.30
C GLY A 12 35.71 -54.23 14.93
N HIS A 13 34.96 -55.32 14.63
CA HIS A 13 35.37 -56.72 14.43
C HIS A 13 34.38 -57.51 13.52
N ARG A 14 34.67 -58.78 13.21
CA ARG A 14 33.87 -59.70 12.34
C ARG A 14 32.96 -60.61 13.19
N LEU A 15 31.71 -61.00 12.84
CA LEU A 15 31.07 -61.66 11.65
C LEU A 15 30.93 -63.21 11.85
N LEU A 16 29.69 -63.78 11.78
CA LEU A 16 29.29 -65.10 11.19
C LEU A 16 28.15 -65.90 11.93
N ARG A 17 27.11 -66.34 11.17
CA ARG A 17 26.34 -67.63 11.18
C ARG A 17 25.65 -68.15 12.48
N ALA A 18 24.57 -68.97 12.52
CA ALA A 18 23.51 -69.51 11.62
C ALA A 18 22.46 -70.26 12.52
N GLY A 19 21.32 -70.86 12.14
CA GLY A 19 20.56 -71.06 10.88
C GLY A 19 19.45 -72.16 11.02
N ALA A 20 18.61 -72.40 9.99
CA ALA A 20 17.52 -73.42 9.91
C ALA A 20 16.24 -73.14 10.77
N GLN A 21 15.01 -73.68 10.56
CA GLN A 21 14.44 -74.61 9.55
C GLN A 21 12.86 -74.53 9.49
N ARG A 22 12.23 -75.19 8.49
CA ARG A 22 10.78 -75.59 8.32
C ARG A 22 9.76 -74.63 7.63
N ARG A 23 8.74 -75.26 6.99
CA ARG A 23 7.45 -74.76 6.43
C ARG A 23 6.30 -75.69 6.95
N PRO A 24 5.01 -75.33 6.84
CA PRO A 24 4.20 -75.70 5.64
C PRO A 24 3.23 -74.59 5.12
N ASP A 25 2.46 -74.94 4.09
CA ASP A 25 1.40 -74.19 3.34
C ASP A 25 -0.01 -74.45 3.99
N PRO A 26 -1.22 -74.10 3.46
CA PRO A 26 -1.59 -73.35 2.23
C PRO A 26 -2.81 -72.37 2.26
N ARG A 27 -2.80 -71.37 1.34
CA ARG A 27 -3.98 -70.72 0.65
C ARG A 27 -5.03 -69.92 1.49
N PRO A 28 -6.00 -69.21 0.86
CA PRO A 28 -5.88 -68.22 -0.24
C PRO A 28 -6.70 -66.90 0.01
N GLY A 29 -6.37 -65.76 -0.63
CA GLY A 29 -7.25 -64.57 -0.49
C GLY A 29 -6.89 -63.22 -1.14
N ARG A 30 -6.84 -63.14 -2.48
CA ARG A 30 -6.83 -61.88 -3.29
C ARG A 30 -5.59 -60.95 -3.14
N PRO A 31 -5.34 -60.02 -4.09
CA PRO A 31 -3.98 -59.52 -4.34
C PRO A 31 -3.62 -58.22 -3.63
N VAL A 32 -2.36 -58.13 -3.19
CA VAL A 32 -1.72 -56.86 -2.80
C VAL A 32 -0.93 -56.32 -4.00
N LEU A 33 -1.29 -55.14 -4.49
CA LEU A 33 -0.47 -54.38 -5.45
C LEU A 33 0.23 -53.19 -4.77
N SER A 34 1.55 -53.16 -4.96
CA SER A 34 2.51 -52.05 -4.79
C SER A 34 2.23 -50.90 -3.80
N ARG A 35 3.16 -50.75 -2.84
CA ARG A 35 3.28 -49.57 -1.97
C ARG A 35 3.58 -48.28 -2.79
N ARG A 36 2.54 -47.54 -3.18
CA ARG A 36 2.69 -46.11 -3.59
C ARG A 36 1.58 -45.16 -3.12
N ALA A 37 0.61 -45.65 -2.34
CA ALA A 37 -0.54 -44.88 -1.85
C ALA A 37 -0.61 -44.82 -0.30
N ARG A 38 0.41 -44.22 0.35
CA ARG A 38 0.37 -43.82 1.78
C ARG A 38 1.18 -42.55 2.02
N ALA A 39 0.65 -41.41 1.58
CA ALA A 39 1.21 -40.07 1.83
C ALA A 39 0.16 -38.95 1.69
N ARG A 40 -1.11 -39.24 2.01
CA ARG A 40 -2.22 -38.25 2.00
C ARG A 40 -3.38 -38.75 2.85
N ASP A 41 -3.30 -38.48 4.14
CA ASP A 41 -4.34 -38.73 5.14
C ASP A 41 -4.25 -37.64 6.22
N ARG A 42 -5.38 -37.25 6.83
CA ARG A 42 -5.61 -36.10 7.74
C ARG A 42 -5.85 -34.72 7.09
N ILE A 43 -6.99 -34.55 6.43
CA ILE A 43 -7.86 -33.36 6.58
C ILE A 43 -9.30 -33.90 6.72
N LEU A 44 -10.22 -33.12 7.29
CA LEU A 44 -11.65 -33.43 7.50
C LEU A 44 -11.94 -34.51 8.56
N ARG A 45 -12.18 -34.06 9.79
CA ARG A 45 -13.33 -34.57 10.55
C ARG A 45 -14.54 -33.68 10.22
N ARG A 46 -15.75 -34.23 10.35
CA ARG A 46 -16.96 -33.42 10.53
C ARG A 46 -16.84 -32.69 11.87
N ASP A 47 -17.17 -31.41 11.85
CA ASP A 47 -17.86 -30.73 12.93
C ASP A 47 -19.21 -30.26 12.35
N GLU A 48 -20.19 -29.99 13.20
CA GLU A 48 -21.60 -29.88 12.81
C GLU A 48 -21.93 -28.49 12.22
N ARG A 49 -22.95 -28.43 11.35
CA ARG A 49 -23.54 -27.18 10.86
C ARG A 49 -24.99 -27.10 11.33
N GLU A 50 -25.36 -25.95 11.87
CA GLU A 50 -26.76 -25.60 12.09
C GLU A 50 -27.44 -25.21 10.77
N GLU A 51 -28.76 -25.30 10.72
CA GLU A 51 -29.56 -24.99 9.52
C GLU A 51 -29.81 -23.48 9.41
N GLY A 52 -29.35 -22.86 8.31
CA GLY A 52 -29.56 -21.42 8.08
C GLY A 52 -29.18 -20.92 6.67
N ASP A 53 -27.94 -21.19 6.22
CA ASP A 53 -27.36 -20.54 5.03
C ASP A 53 -27.73 -21.18 3.67
N PRO A 54 -28.39 -20.46 2.75
CA PRO A 54 -28.61 -20.90 1.37
C PRO A 54 -27.41 -20.57 0.45
N ALA A 55 -26.22 -21.11 0.76
CA ALA A 55 -25.03 -20.97 -0.09
C ALA A 55 -25.00 -22.06 -1.18
N LEU A 56 -25.29 -21.71 -2.45
CA LEU A 56 -25.31 -22.67 -3.57
C LEU A 56 -23.97 -23.40 -3.80
N TYR A 57 -22.84 -22.69 -3.67
CA TYR A 57 -21.49 -23.25 -3.78
C TYR A 57 -20.44 -22.27 -3.23
N SER A 58 -19.28 -22.76 -2.80
CA SER A 58 -18.11 -21.89 -2.53
C SER A 58 -16.79 -22.55 -2.94
N VAL A 59 -15.84 -21.75 -3.44
CA VAL A 59 -14.53 -22.24 -3.91
C VAL A 59 -13.43 -21.41 -3.25
N SER A 60 -12.54 -22.07 -2.50
CA SER A 60 -11.41 -21.43 -1.81
C SER A 60 -10.27 -20.93 -2.73
N SER A 61 -10.45 -20.99 -4.06
CA SER A 61 -9.46 -20.62 -5.08
C SER A 61 -10.10 -20.62 -6.48
N LEU A 62 -10.51 -19.47 -7.02
CA LEU A 62 -11.16 -19.38 -8.35
C LEU A 62 -10.33 -20.02 -9.48
N SER A 63 -9.01 -20.00 -9.40
CA SER A 63 -8.07 -20.68 -10.31
C SER A 63 -8.12 -22.22 -10.28
N LYS A 64 -9.13 -22.82 -9.64
CA LYS A 64 -9.38 -24.26 -9.56
C LYS A 64 -10.82 -24.66 -9.91
N PHE A 65 -11.66 -23.76 -10.40
CA PHE A 65 -12.96 -24.18 -10.94
C PHE A 65 -12.71 -25.15 -12.10
N LYS A 66 -13.21 -26.37 -11.96
CA LYS A 66 -13.13 -27.42 -12.98
C LYS A 66 -14.54 -27.87 -13.28
N ILE A 67 -14.96 -27.67 -14.52
CA ILE A 67 -16.20 -28.24 -15.01
C ILE A 67 -16.02 -29.76 -15.00
N PRO A 68 -16.91 -30.49 -14.33
CA PRO A 68 -16.74 -31.92 -14.10
C PRO A 68 -16.98 -32.73 -15.38
N TRP A 69 -16.29 -33.87 -15.49
CA TRP A 69 -16.44 -34.79 -16.62
C TRP A 69 -17.55 -35.80 -16.34
N ILE A 70 -18.51 -35.90 -17.26
CA ILE A 70 -19.61 -36.87 -17.25
C ILE A 70 -19.23 -38.01 -18.21
N PRO A 71 -19.28 -39.30 -17.79
CA PRO A 71 -19.14 -40.43 -18.70
C PRO A 71 -20.29 -40.51 -19.72
N GLU A 72 -20.00 -41.07 -20.90
CA GLU A 72 -20.97 -41.20 -22.01
C GLU A 72 -22.06 -42.26 -21.75
N GLU A 73 -21.90 -43.12 -20.74
CA GLU A 73 -22.87 -44.16 -20.34
C GLU A 73 -23.45 -43.88 -18.94
N GLY A 74 -24.70 -43.40 -18.89
CA GLY A 74 -25.44 -43.24 -17.64
C GLY A 74 -26.49 -42.12 -17.67
N THR A 75 -27.26 -42.02 -16.59
CA THR A 75 -28.11 -40.86 -16.25
C THR A 75 -27.72 -40.37 -14.86
N TYR A 76 -27.45 -39.07 -14.74
CA TYR A 76 -26.91 -38.45 -13.55
C TYR A 76 -27.85 -37.37 -13.02
N ARG A 77 -27.91 -37.19 -11.70
CA ARG A 77 -28.86 -36.24 -11.09
C ARG A 77 -28.34 -34.82 -11.15
N VAL A 78 -29.23 -33.90 -11.52
CA VAL A 78 -28.97 -32.47 -11.58
C VAL A 78 -30.09 -31.70 -10.89
N TYR A 79 -29.76 -30.50 -10.43
CA TYR A 79 -30.68 -29.59 -9.77
C TYR A 79 -30.69 -28.26 -10.51
N LEU A 80 -31.86 -27.86 -11.00
CA LEU A 80 -32.08 -26.58 -11.65
C LEU A 80 -32.55 -25.59 -10.60
N ILE A 81 -31.85 -24.47 -10.46
CA ILE A 81 -32.19 -23.42 -9.50
C ILE A 81 -32.46 -22.11 -10.25
N TYR A 82 -33.60 -21.49 -9.94
CA TYR A 82 -33.96 -20.13 -10.35
C TYR A 82 -34.41 -19.31 -9.15
N PHE A 83 -34.53 -18.00 -9.35
CA PHE A 83 -35.01 -17.06 -8.33
C PHE A 83 -36.21 -16.28 -8.86
N GLU A 84 -37.21 -16.10 -8.00
CA GLU A 84 -38.41 -15.31 -8.27
C GLU A 84 -38.85 -14.64 -6.96
N ASP A 85 -39.16 -13.34 -7.01
CA ASP A 85 -39.54 -12.49 -5.87
C ASP A 85 -38.65 -12.66 -4.62
N GLY A 86 -37.33 -12.78 -4.84
CA GLY A 86 -36.31 -12.94 -3.79
C GLY A 86 -36.19 -14.36 -3.20
N LYS A 87 -36.98 -15.32 -3.66
CA LYS A 87 -36.95 -16.72 -3.20
C LYS A 87 -36.27 -17.61 -4.22
N GLY A 88 -35.47 -18.56 -3.74
CA GLY A 88 -34.85 -19.60 -4.57
C GLY A 88 -35.76 -20.81 -4.72
N TYR A 89 -35.95 -21.26 -5.96
CA TYR A 89 -36.76 -22.43 -6.31
C TYR A 89 -35.88 -23.50 -6.94
N LYS A 90 -36.08 -24.76 -6.53
CA LYS A 90 -35.31 -25.93 -6.97
C LYS A 90 -36.22 -26.89 -7.74
N ILE A 91 -35.79 -27.28 -8.93
CA ILE A 91 -36.38 -28.36 -9.73
C ILE A 91 -35.36 -29.50 -9.83
N ASP A 92 -35.80 -30.73 -9.55
CA ASP A 92 -34.99 -31.93 -9.74
C ASP A 92 -35.04 -32.38 -11.20
N GLY A 93 -33.89 -32.75 -11.76
CA GLY A 93 -33.76 -33.28 -13.12
C GLY A 93 -32.68 -34.35 -13.23
N GLN A 94 -32.51 -34.87 -14.44
CA GLN A 94 -31.40 -35.74 -14.80
C GLN A 94 -30.72 -35.25 -16.07
N ILE A 95 -29.45 -35.59 -16.23
CA ILE A 95 -28.68 -35.39 -17.46
C ILE A 95 -28.11 -36.74 -17.90
N ASP A 96 -28.25 -37.10 -19.17
CA ASP A 96 -27.69 -38.34 -19.69
C ASP A 96 -26.24 -38.17 -20.17
N GLY A 97 -25.59 -39.28 -20.53
CA GLY A 97 -24.22 -39.30 -21.06
C GLY A 97 -24.04 -38.58 -22.40
N THR A 98 -25.12 -38.27 -23.13
CA THR A 98 -25.08 -37.37 -24.31
C THR A 98 -25.14 -35.88 -23.94
N LYS A 99 -25.13 -35.60 -22.62
CA LYS A 99 -25.45 -34.32 -21.97
C LYS A 99 -26.91 -33.87 -22.10
N SER A 100 -27.83 -34.68 -22.65
CA SER A 100 -29.22 -34.25 -22.85
C SER A 100 -29.96 -34.13 -21.51
N LEU A 101 -30.72 -33.05 -21.31
CA LEU A 101 -31.45 -32.81 -20.06
C LEU A 101 -32.83 -33.48 -20.08
N LEU A 102 -33.06 -34.32 -19.09
CA LEU A 102 -34.30 -35.02 -18.81
C LEU A 102 -34.99 -34.36 -17.61
N LEU A 103 -36.11 -33.70 -17.87
CA LEU A 103 -36.91 -32.97 -16.87
C LEU A 103 -38.29 -33.61 -16.70
N ALA A 104 -38.76 -33.68 -15.46
CA ALA A 104 -40.16 -34.01 -15.17
C ALA A 104 -41.10 -32.82 -15.47
N GLU A 105 -40.63 -31.59 -15.26
CA GLU A 105 -41.35 -30.34 -15.50
C GLU A 105 -40.39 -29.28 -16.06
N LYS A 106 -40.88 -28.41 -16.97
CA LYS A 106 -40.06 -27.36 -17.58
C LYS A 106 -39.98 -26.14 -16.67
N PRO A 107 -38.78 -25.62 -16.35
CA PRO A 107 -38.66 -24.38 -15.59
C PRO A 107 -39.33 -23.18 -16.28
N PRO A 108 -39.97 -22.27 -15.52
CA PRO A 108 -40.65 -21.09 -16.08
C PRO A 108 -39.69 -19.96 -16.48
N ARG A 109 -38.44 -20.02 -16.04
CA ARG A 109 -37.39 -19.00 -16.24
C ARG A 109 -36.03 -19.67 -16.41
N ASN A 110 -35.03 -18.91 -16.84
CA ASN A 110 -33.66 -19.41 -16.97
C ASN A 110 -33.10 -19.91 -15.62
N CYS A 111 -32.46 -21.07 -15.61
CA CYS A 111 -31.95 -21.73 -14.40
C CYS A 111 -30.44 -21.94 -14.45
N LEU A 112 -29.79 -21.90 -13.30
CA LEU A 112 -28.48 -22.51 -13.12
C LEU A 112 -28.66 -24.03 -12.92
N VAL A 113 -27.96 -24.83 -13.71
CA VAL A 113 -27.94 -26.30 -13.60
C VAL A 113 -26.74 -26.71 -12.75
N LEU A 114 -27.00 -27.26 -11.57
CA LEU A 114 -26.00 -27.89 -10.69
C LEU A 114 -25.99 -29.40 -10.94
N PHE A 115 -24.82 -30.04 -10.96
CA PHE A 115 -24.66 -31.49 -10.97
C PHE A 115 -24.37 -32.02 -9.56
N GLU A 116 -24.94 -33.18 -9.20
CA GLU A 116 -24.78 -33.83 -7.90
C GLU A 116 -23.67 -34.91 -7.89
N TYR A 117 -22.81 -34.87 -6.86
CA TYR A 117 -21.75 -35.83 -6.53
C TYR A 117 -21.96 -36.41 -5.14
N GLU A 118 -21.28 -37.51 -4.83
CA GLU A 118 -21.30 -38.16 -3.50
C GLU A 118 -20.98 -37.21 -2.34
N ASP A 119 -20.14 -36.18 -2.58
CA ASP A 119 -19.71 -35.18 -1.59
C ASP A 119 -20.35 -33.77 -1.77
N GLY A 120 -21.32 -33.59 -2.68
CA GLY A 120 -22.02 -32.30 -2.86
C GLY A 120 -22.31 -31.89 -4.31
N VAL A 121 -22.67 -30.62 -4.53
CA VAL A 121 -23.10 -30.09 -5.85
C VAL A 121 -22.11 -29.12 -6.48
N SER A 122 -22.10 -29.01 -7.81
CA SER A 122 -21.25 -28.05 -8.55
C SER A 122 -21.99 -27.47 -9.76
N PRO A 123 -21.85 -26.16 -10.07
CA PRO A 123 -22.38 -25.57 -11.31
C PRO A 123 -21.85 -26.27 -12.57
N TYR A 124 -22.75 -26.58 -13.51
CA TYR A 124 -22.45 -27.31 -14.73
C TYR A 124 -22.85 -26.55 -16.00
N ALA A 125 -24.05 -25.98 -16.01
CA ALA A 125 -24.63 -25.33 -17.19
C ALA A 125 -25.67 -24.27 -16.82
N VAL A 126 -26.15 -23.53 -17.83
CA VAL A 126 -27.34 -22.67 -17.74
C VAL A 126 -28.43 -23.26 -18.63
N TYR A 127 -29.65 -23.39 -18.11
CA TYR A 127 -30.83 -23.73 -18.90
C TYR A 127 -31.53 -22.44 -19.34
N ASN A 128 -31.70 -22.27 -20.64
CA ASN A 128 -32.45 -21.20 -21.26
C ASN A 128 -33.91 -21.66 -21.50
N ALA A 129 -34.86 -21.03 -20.80
CA ALA A 129 -36.28 -21.41 -20.85
C ALA A 129 -36.98 -20.95 -22.13
N GLU A 130 -36.57 -19.80 -22.70
CA GLU A 130 -37.14 -19.28 -23.96
C GLU A 130 -36.75 -20.16 -25.16
N MET A 131 -35.48 -20.60 -25.21
CA MET A 131 -34.99 -21.49 -26.25
C MET A 131 -35.21 -22.98 -25.95
N ASN A 132 -35.58 -23.34 -24.71
CA ASN A 132 -35.67 -24.71 -24.21
C ASN A 132 -34.36 -25.49 -24.47
N GLN A 133 -33.21 -24.90 -24.14
CA GLN A 133 -31.88 -25.46 -24.42
C GLN A 133 -30.95 -25.33 -23.21
N ILE A 134 -29.91 -26.17 -23.16
CA ILE A 134 -28.79 -25.98 -22.24
C ILE A 134 -27.61 -25.33 -22.95
N GLU A 135 -27.04 -24.32 -22.30
CA GLU A 135 -25.72 -23.76 -22.60
C GLU A 135 -24.74 -24.19 -21.48
N TYR A 136 -23.80 -25.06 -21.80
CA TYR A 136 -22.81 -25.57 -20.83
C TYR A 136 -21.79 -24.49 -20.45
N LEU A 137 -21.34 -24.46 -19.19
CA LEU A 137 -20.35 -23.48 -18.76
C LEU A 137 -18.98 -23.66 -19.45
N ASP A 138 -18.74 -24.80 -20.12
CA ASP A 138 -17.50 -25.10 -20.86
C ASP A 138 -17.47 -24.44 -22.25
N SER A 139 -18.62 -24.00 -22.79
CA SER A 139 -18.73 -23.33 -24.08
C SER A 139 -18.78 -21.79 -23.99
N LEU A 140 -18.98 -21.23 -22.79
CA LEU A 140 -19.18 -19.78 -22.60
C LEU A 140 -17.85 -18.99 -22.58
N PRO A 141 -17.53 -18.15 -23.60
CA PRO A 141 -16.18 -17.64 -23.84
C PRO A 141 -15.71 -16.51 -22.90
N LYS A 142 -16.40 -16.26 -21.78
CA LYS A 142 -16.10 -15.14 -20.85
C LYS A 142 -16.17 -15.46 -19.35
N PHE A 143 -16.48 -16.71 -18.95
CA PHE A 143 -16.57 -17.06 -17.52
C PHE A 143 -15.21 -17.06 -16.78
N GLY A 144 -14.09 -16.92 -17.48
CA GLY A 144 -12.75 -16.89 -16.89
C GLY A 144 -12.36 -15.60 -16.14
N ASP A 145 -12.93 -14.45 -16.53
CA ASP A 145 -12.52 -13.11 -16.03
C ASP A 145 -13.68 -12.32 -15.37
N ALA A 146 -14.89 -12.87 -15.30
CA ALA A 146 -16.09 -12.17 -14.84
C ALA A 146 -16.39 -12.39 -13.33
N SER A 147 -15.58 -11.80 -12.45
CA SER A 147 -15.80 -11.86 -10.99
C SER A 147 -16.89 -10.90 -10.51
N VAL A 148 -18.16 -11.19 -10.82
CA VAL A 148 -19.30 -10.48 -10.24
C VAL A 148 -19.57 -11.02 -8.83
N VAL A 149 -18.91 -10.45 -7.83
CA VAL A 149 -19.21 -10.74 -6.42
C VAL A 149 -20.47 -9.98 -6.02
N VAL A 150 -21.64 -10.58 -6.30
CA VAL A 150 -22.88 -10.17 -5.65
C VAL A 150 -22.79 -10.63 -4.19
N TYR A 151 -22.33 -9.74 -3.32
CA TYR A 151 -22.65 -9.88 -1.91
C TYR A 151 -24.18 -9.90 -1.78
N PRO A 152 -24.79 -10.86 -1.07
CA PRO A 152 -26.19 -10.74 -0.72
C PRO A 152 -26.38 -9.43 0.03
N LYS A 153 -27.55 -8.78 -0.15
CA LYS A 153 -27.99 -7.72 0.76
C LYS A 153 -28.19 -8.37 2.12
N ASP A 154 -27.16 -8.32 2.94
CA ASP A 154 -27.16 -8.91 4.27
C ASP A 154 -28.15 -8.13 5.14
N THR A 155 -29.29 -8.77 5.40
CA THR A 155 -30.38 -8.18 6.16
C THR A 155 -30.04 -7.98 7.63
N ALA A 156 -29.05 -8.71 8.18
CA ALA A 156 -28.54 -8.46 9.52
C ALA A 156 -27.76 -7.15 9.55
N LEU A 157 -26.84 -6.94 8.60
CA LEU A 157 -26.14 -5.65 8.43
C LEU A 157 -27.12 -4.49 8.20
N GLU A 158 -28.17 -4.66 7.39
CA GLU A 158 -29.20 -3.63 7.24
C GLU A 158 -30.03 -3.38 8.52
N GLU A 159 -30.00 -4.26 9.52
CA GLU A 159 -30.61 -4.06 10.84
C GLU A 159 -29.66 -3.47 11.88
N GLU A 160 -28.39 -3.89 11.90
CA GLU A 160 -27.32 -3.21 12.63
C GLU A 160 -27.31 -1.70 12.30
N PHE A 161 -27.38 -1.36 11.01
CA PHE A 161 -27.39 0.01 10.52
C PHE A 161 -28.67 0.82 10.83
N LYS A 162 -29.78 0.19 11.26
CA LYS A 162 -30.99 0.90 11.73
C LYS A 162 -30.84 1.38 13.17
N ASN A 163 -30.18 0.58 14.01
CA ASN A 163 -29.97 0.84 15.43
C ASN A 163 -28.65 1.57 15.73
N GLN A 164 -27.83 1.82 14.70
CA GLN A 164 -26.56 2.51 14.83
C GLN A 164 -26.74 4.01 15.15
N GLU A 165 -26.20 4.42 16.30
CA GLU A 165 -26.11 5.81 16.72
C GLU A 165 -24.66 6.30 16.71
N TYR A 166 -24.47 7.54 16.26
CA TYR A 166 -23.15 8.17 16.14
C TYR A 166 -22.94 9.26 17.20
N TYR A 167 -21.74 9.31 17.75
CA TYR A 167 -21.34 10.25 18.80
C TYR A 167 -19.98 10.87 18.44
N VAL A 168 -19.70 12.11 18.88
CA VAL A 168 -18.43 12.80 18.54
C VAL A 168 -17.73 13.38 19.76
N LEU A 169 -16.40 13.20 19.80
CA LEU A 169 -15.47 14.06 20.52
C LEU A 169 -14.59 14.78 19.48
N GLU A 170 -14.35 16.08 19.66
CA GLU A 170 -13.63 16.90 18.68
C GLU A 170 -12.74 17.94 19.37
N ASN A 171 -11.54 18.14 18.82
CA ASN A 171 -10.65 19.26 19.13
C ASN A 171 -9.97 19.80 17.86
N GLN A 172 -9.10 20.79 18.00
CA GLN A 172 -8.40 21.43 16.89
C GLN A 172 -7.48 20.52 16.05
N TYR A 173 -7.22 19.28 16.50
CA TYR A 173 -6.36 18.31 15.79
C TYR A 173 -7.15 17.12 15.21
N ALA A 174 -8.29 16.73 15.79
CA ALA A 174 -9.07 15.60 15.29
C ALA A 174 -10.55 15.65 15.73
N GLN A 175 -11.42 15.16 14.85
CA GLN A 175 -12.80 14.77 15.13
C GLN A 175 -12.87 13.23 15.11
N TYR A 176 -13.27 12.65 16.24
CA TYR A 176 -13.45 11.21 16.41
C TYR A 176 -14.95 10.87 16.42
N VAL A 177 -15.36 9.94 15.54
CA VAL A 177 -16.76 9.54 15.41
C VAL A 177 -16.91 8.13 15.97
N PHE A 178 -17.60 8.04 17.10
CA PHE A 178 -17.89 6.82 17.84
C PHE A 178 -19.27 6.28 17.48
N THR A 179 -19.50 5.00 17.74
CA THR A 179 -20.76 4.29 17.50
C THR A 179 -21.13 3.41 18.68
N ASN A 180 -22.43 3.30 18.99
CA ASN A 180 -22.95 2.33 19.96
C ASN A 180 -22.63 0.88 19.55
N ILE A 181 -22.68 0.56 18.24
CA ILE A 181 -22.22 -0.74 17.73
C ILE A 181 -20.72 -0.89 18.01
N ASN A 182 -20.41 -1.96 18.75
CA ASN A 182 -19.11 -2.33 19.29
C ASN A 182 -18.40 -1.27 20.16
N GLY A 183 -19.07 -0.18 20.56
CA GLY A 183 -18.45 0.93 21.32
C GLY A 183 -17.18 1.46 20.64
N ALA A 184 -17.18 1.49 19.31
CA ALA A 184 -15.98 1.60 18.47
C ALA A 184 -15.89 2.95 17.74
N VAL A 185 -14.73 3.25 17.15
CA VAL A 185 -14.50 4.46 16.35
C VAL A 185 -14.72 4.12 14.86
N CYS A 186 -15.83 4.61 14.29
CA CYS A 186 -16.20 4.37 12.90
C CYS A 186 -15.65 5.42 11.92
N GLU A 187 -15.29 6.63 12.41
CA GLU A 187 -14.54 7.61 11.63
C GLU A 187 -13.46 8.33 12.45
N ILE A 188 -12.36 8.69 11.79
CA ILE A 188 -11.33 9.61 12.31
C ILE A 188 -11.05 10.66 11.23
N ASN A 189 -11.41 11.90 11.52
CA ASN A 189 -11.42 13.02 10.58
C ASN A 189 -10.45 14.10 11.07
N LEU A 190 -9.43 14.44 10.28
CA LEU A 190 -8.38 15.40 10.64
C LEU A 190 -8.67 16.75 9.97
N PRO A 191 -8.94 17.84 10.71
CA PRO A 191 -9.29 19.13 10.12
C PRO A 191 -8.16 19.67 9.25
N PHE A 192 -8.47 20.38 8.17
CA PHE A 192 -7.47 21.04 7.33
C PHE A 192 -6.92 22.30 7.99
N HIS A 193 -5.65 22.60 7.69
CA HIS A 193 -5.02 23.89 8.01
C HIS A 193 -5.78 25.02 7.32
N SER A 194 -6.15 26.06 8.07
CA SER A 194 -6.87 27.23 7.55
C SER A 194 -6.72 28.43 8.49
N GLU A 195 -7.17 29.62 8.05
CA GLU A 195 -7.24 30.81 8.92
C GLU A 195 -8.07 30.57 10.20
N LYS A 196 -9.03 29.64 10.15
CA LYS A 196 -9.88 29.24 11.30
C LYS A 196 -9.24 28.16 12.18
N ASN A 197 -8.34 27.36 11.62
CA ASN A 197 -7.59 26.34 12.34
C ASN A 197 -6.13 26.32 11.85
N SER A 198 -5.31 27.18 12.45
CA SER A 198 -3.86 27.26 12.22
C SER A 198 -3.07 26.18 12.98
N GLN A 199 -3.73 25.40 13.84
CA GLN A 199 -3.12 24.37 14.68
C GLN A 199 -2.98 23.03 13.95
N SER A 200 -3.88 22.72 13.02
CA SER A 200 -3.67 21.58 12.12
C SER A 200 -2.53 21.85 11.13
N VAL A 201 -1.76 20.81 10.83
CA VAL A 201 -0.75 20.82 9.75
C VAL A 201 -1.24 20.11 8.47
N VAL A 202 -2.48 19.64 8.45
CA VAL A 202 -3.01 18.84 7.33
C VAL A 202 -3.43 19.74 6.17
N LEU A 203 -2.70 19.63 5.06
CA LEU A 203 -3.03 20.33 3.82
C LEU A 203 -4.04 19.53 2.98
N GLU A 204 -5.02 20.23 2.43
CA GLU A 204 -5.95 19.73 1.41
C GLU A 204 -5.22 19.45 0.08
N ILE A 205 -5.58 18.36 -0.60
CA ILE A 205 -5.04 17.98 -1.91
C ILE A 205 -6.13 17.86 -3.00
N GLU A 206 -5.70 17.67 -4.25
CA GLU A 206 -6.57 17.52 -5.43
C GLU A 206 -7.73 16.53 -5.21
N PHE A 207 -7.47 15.34 -4.66
CA PHE A 207 -8.52 14.34 -4.38
C PHE A 207 -9.55 14.78 -3.33
N ASP A 208 -9.18 15.70 -2.43
CA ASP A 208 -10.11 16.24 -1.43
C ASP A 208 -11.07 17.22 -2.12
N ARG A 209 -10.54 18.12 -2.96
CA ARG A 209 -11.31 19.06 -3.78
C ARG A 209 -12.26 18.38 -4.76
N THR A 210 -11.77 17.36 -5.49
CA THR A 210 -12.61 16.56 -6.40
C THR A 210 -13.78 15.89 -5.68
N ILE A 211 -13.60 15.43 -4.43
CA ILE A 211 -14.69 14.85 -3.64
C ILE A 211 -15.67 15.93 -3.14
N GLN A 212 -15.19 17.11 -2.77
CA GLN A 212 -16.03 18.25 -2.40
C GLN A 212 -16.88 18.78 -3.57
N GLU A 213 -16.31 18.81 -4.78
CA GLU A 213 -16.94 19.34 -6.00
C GLU A 213 -17.88 18.30 -6.66
N ASP A 214 -17.36 17.14 -7.05
CA ASP A 214 -18.11 16.13 -7.82
C ASP A 214 -18.93 15.16 -6.93
N TYR A 215 -18.50 14.92 -5.68
CA TYR A 215 -19.07 13.88 -4.80
C TYR A 215 -19.55 14.38 -3.41
N PRO A 216 -20.34 15.48 -3.31
CA PRO A 216 -20.72 16.13 -2.04
C PRO A 216 -21.64 15.33 -1.08
N SER A 217 -21.94 14.07 -1.41
CA SER A 217 -22.46 13.07 -0.46
C SER A 217 -21.36 12.46 0.41
N ASN A 218 -20.16 12.30 -0.16
CA ASN A 218 -18.94 11.75 0.45
C ASN A 218 -18.05 12.84 1.08
N ASP A 219 -18.32 14.12 0.84
CA ASP A 219 -17.65 15.24 1.51
C ASP A 219 -18.36 15.64 2.83
N ARG A 220 -18.72 14.66 3.67
CA ARG A 220 -19.50 14.89 4.89
C ARG A 220 -18.79 14.43 6.14
N PHE A 221 -18.72 15.31 7.13
CA PHE A 221 -17.96 15.11 8.36
C PHE A 221 -18.80 15.50 9.59
N PRO A 222 -19.16 14.52 10.45
CA PRO A 222 -19.20 13.08 10.19
C PRO A 222 -20.07 12.72 8.99
N GLN A 223 -19.98 11.48 8.50
CA GLN A 223 -20.77 11.01 7.34
C GLN A 223 -22.28 10.97 7.63
N PHE A 224 -22.66 10.89 8.91
CA PHE A 224 -24.03 10.72 9.40
C PHE A 224 -24.39 11.71 10.54
N SER A 225 -25.69 11.90 10.81
CA SER A 225 -26.15 12.75 11.91
C SER A 225 -25.77 12.15 13.28
N TYR A 226 -25.21 12.98 14.15
CA TYR A 226 -24.45 12.55 15.32
C TYR A 226 -24.84 13.32 16.58
N THR A 227 -24.46 12.80 17.75
CA THR A 227 -24.73 13.40 19.06
C THR A 227 -23.43 13.92 19.69
N VAL A 228 -23.47 15.13 20.25
CA VAL A 228 -22.38 15.70 21.07
C VAL A 228 -22.92 16.10 22.44
N ALA A 229 -22.06 16.08 23.45
CA ALA A 229 -22.31 16.79 24.70
C ALA A 229 -22.02 18.29 24.52
N ASP A 230 -22.86 19.15 25.09
CA ASP A 230 -22.47 20.52 25.38
C ASP A 230 -21.60 20.56 26.66
N GLY A 231 -20.88 21.67 26.87
CA GLY A 231 -20.04 21.85 28.05
C GLY A 231 -20.80 22.04 29.37
N LYS A 232 -22.08 21.63 29.44
CA LYS A 232 -22.96 21.70 30.61
C LYS A 232 -23.64 20.35 30.91
N GLY A 233 -23.25 19.28 30.22
CA GLY A 233 -23.77 17.93 30.42
C GLY A 233 -25.12 17.63 29.74
N GLN A 234 -25.58 18.50 28.82
CA GLN A 234 -26.72 18.20 27.95
C GLN A 234 -26.22 17.63 26.62
N THR A 235 -27.01 16.79 25.95
CA THR A 235 -26.65 16.30 24.61
C THR A 235 -27.48 16.96 23.52
N LYS A 236 -26.85 17.16 22.35
CA LYS A 236 -27.48 17.75 21.16
C LYS A 236 -27.19 16.88 19.93
N LYS A 237 -28.22 16.61 19.14
CA LYS A 237 -28.09 15.99 17.81
C LYS A 237 -27.75 17.05 16.77
N VAL A 238 -26.78 16.74 15.91
CA VAL A 238 -26.18 17.65 14.91
C VAL A 238 -26.18 16.96 13.55
N SER A 239 -26.41 17.74 12.49
CA SER A 239 -26.38 17.26 11.10
C SER A 239 -24.95 17.27 10.54
N PRO A 240 -24.61 16.39 9.58
CA PRO A 240 -23.32 16.41 8.88
C PRO A 240 -22.93 17.78 8.36
N GLN A 241 -21.69 18.18 8.60
CA GLN A 241 -21.08 19.37 7.97
C GLN A 241 -20.38 18.95 6.67
N ARG A 242 -20.07 19.92 5.79
CA ARG A 242 -19.35 19.65 4.53
C ARG A 242 -17.91 20.15 4.56
N GLY A 243 -17.01 19.40 3.93
CA GLY A 243 -15.61 19.78 3.73
C GLY A 243 -14.82 19.95 5.03
N GLY A 244 -13.61 20.49 4.89
CA GLY A 244 -12.79 20.92 6.02
C GLY A 244 -11.98 19.81 6.71
N TYR A 245 -12.09 18.54 6.32
CA TYR A 245 -11.38 17.42 6.93
C TYR A 245 -10.76 16.45 5.91
N TYR A 246 -9.62 15.87 6.29
CA TYR A 246 -9.07 14.66 5.72
C TYR A 246 -9.58 13.43 6.50
N PRO A 247 -10.27 12.46 5.87
CA PRO A 247 -10.60 11.20 6.52
C PRO A 247 -9.35 10.32 6.65
N LEU A 248 -8.83 10.16 7.87
CA LEU A 248 -7.78 9.17 8.18
C LEU A 248 -8.37 7.76 8.20
N LEU A 249 -9.60 7.62 8.70
CA LEU A 249 -10.38 6.40 8.69
C LEU A 249 -11.82 6.79 8.39
N ARG A 250 -12.30 6.55 7.17
CA ARG A 250 -13.71 6.63 6.77
C ARG A 250 -13.88 6.06 5.35
N ARG A 251 -14.09 4.75 5.25
CA ARG A 251 -14.25 4.00 3.99
C ARG A 251 -15.72 3.72 3.59
N ASN A 252 -16.67 4.40 4.23
CA ASN A 252 -18.06 4.42 3.76
C ASN A 252 -18.14 5.23 2.46
N ILE A 253 -18.85 4.73 1.46
CA ILE A 253 -19.09 5.43 0.19
C ILE A 253 -20.60 5.58 -0.02
N MET A 254 -21.06 6.83 -0.04
CA MET A 254 -22.42 7.21 -0.41
C MET A 254 -22.55 7.27 -1.93
N GLY A 255 -23.47 6.49 -2.49
CA GLY A 255 -23.79 6.58 -3.91
C GLY A 255 -24.41 7.93 -4.28
N THR A 256 -24.19 8.39 -5.51
CA THR A 256 -24.96 9.50 -6.07
C THR A 256 -26.33 9.02 -6.55
N SER A 257 -27.30 9.94 -6.70
CA SER A 257 -28.67 9.61 -7.13
C SER A 257 -28.73 9.35 -8.65
N GLY A 258 -28.12 8.23 -9.08
CA GLY A 258 -28.01 7.88 -10.50
C GLY A 258 -27.60 6.43 -10.82
N GLY A 259 -27.45 5.55 -9.81
CA GLY A 259 -27.12 4.13 -10.01
C GLY A 259 -25.93 3.62 -9.17
N ASP A 260 -25.20 4.50 -8.50
CA ASP A 260 -24.12 4.10 -7.60
C ASP A 260 -24.65 3.32 -6.38
N THR A 261 -24.04 2.18 -6.10
CA THR A 261 -24.27 1.43 -4.85
C THR A 261 -23.64 2.17 -3.67
N THR A 262 -24.42 2.40 -2.62
CA THR A 262 -23.89 2.88 -1.33
C THR A 262 -23.21 1.72 -0.60
N THR A 263 -21.89 1.80 -0.40
CA THR A 263 -21.11 0.80 0.33
C THR A 263 -20.88 1.27 1.76
N ARG A 264 -21.41 0.51 2.73
CA ARG A 264 -21.11 0.70 4.16
C ARG A 264 -20.07 -0.31 4.63
N VAL A 265 -19.15 0.15 5.46
CA VAL A 265 -18.14 -0.69 6.10
C VAL A 265 -18.80 -1.48 7.23
N ASN A 266 -18.66 -2.81 7.20
CA ASN A 266 -19.10 -3.69 8.29
C ASN A 266 -18.45 -3.26 9.63
N PRO A 267 -19.20 -3.17 10.75
CA PRO A 267 -18.70 -2.69 12.04
C PRO A 267 -17.49 -3.44 12.63
N HIS A 268 -17.21 -4.67 12.17
CA HIS A 268 -15.96 -5.38 12.46
C HIS A 268 -14.71 -4.50 12.25
N TYR A 269 -14.68 -3.76 11.14
CA TYR A 269 -13.51 -3.00 10.68
C TYR A 269 -13.37 -1.59 11.30
N TYR A 270 -14.23 -1.22 12.25
CA TYR A 270 -14.09 0.02 13.01
C TYR A 270 -12.86 -0.04 13.95
N ALA A 271 -12.23 1.10 14.19
CA ALA A 271 -11.07 1.18 15.06
C ALA A 271 -11.46 0.97 16.53
N PHE A 272 -10.57 0.28 17.26
CA PHE A 272 -10.72 -0.07 18.68
C PHE A 272 -11.96 -0.95 18.97
N ASN A 273 -12.45 -1.64 17.94
CA ASN A 273 -13.32 -2.79 18.11
C ASN A 273 -12.60 -3.90 18.92
N ILE A 274 -13.34 -4.63 19.75
CA ILE A 274 -12.86 -5.72 20.60
C ILE A 274 -13.76 -6.94 20.37
N PHE A 275 -13.17 -8.07 20.01
CA PHE A 275 -13.88 -9.32 19.70
C PHE A 275 -13.02 -10.55 20.05
N GLU A 276 -13.65 -11.72 20.08
CA GLU A 276 -13.01 -13.01 20.32
C GLU A 276 -12.12 -13.45 19.13
N LYS A 277 -10.94 -13.98 19.43
CA LYS A 277 -10.00 -14.41 18.40
C LYS A 277 -10.38 -15.76 17.78
N GLY A 278 -11.01 -15.69 16.61
CA GLY A 278 -11.27 -16.84 15.73
C GLY A 278 -12.75 -17.11 15.46
N GLU A 279 -13.63 -16.39 16.15
CA GLU A 279 -15.07 -16.37 15.91
C GLU A 279 -15.43 -15.34 14.82
N SER A 280 -16.69 -15.32 14.39
CA SER A 280 -17.21 -14.21 13.59
C SER A 280 -17.29 -12.95 14.48
N PRO A 281 -16.86 -11.77 14.01
CA PRO A 281 -16.82 -10.57 14.82
C PRO A 281 -18.20 -9.90 14.92
N ASP A 282 -19.03 -10.38 15.84
CA ASP A 282 -20.42 -9.92 16.00
C ASP A 282 -20.56 -8.42 16.31
N ALA A 283 -21.65 -7.84 15.81
CA ALA A 283 -21.99 -6.42 15.95
C ALA A 283 -22.68 -6.11 17.30
N ASN A 284 -21.97 -6.33 18.39
CA ASN A 284 -22.50 -6.17 19.74
C ASN A 284 -22.91 -4.72 20.04
N THR A 285 -24.13 -4.50 20.54
CA THR A 285 -24.60 -3.16 20.90
C THR A 285 -24.11 -2.78 22.30
N TYR A 286 -23.23 -1.79 22.39
CA TYR A 286 -22.78 -1.21 23.66
C TYR A 286 -23.74 -0.10 24.08
N ARG A 287 -24.07 -0.05 25.37
CA ARG A 287 -24.80 1.07 25.98
C ARG A 287 -23.84 2.24 26.19
N LEU A 288 -24.24 3.44 25.81
CA LEU A 288 -23.56 4.66 26.27
C LEU A 288 -23.79 4.80 27.78
N SER A 289 -22.72 4.77 28.59
CA SER A 289 -22.80 5.00 30.03
C SER A 289 -22.66 6.49 30.38
N HIS A 290 -21.83 7.22 29.63
CA HIS A 290 -21.44 8.60 29.94
C HIS A 290 -20.89 9.33 28.70
N ILE A 291 -21.14 10.65 28.60
CA ILE A 291 -20.61 11.52 27.55
C ILE A 291 -20.45 12.96 28.06
N GLU A 292 -19.29 13.55 27.81
CA GLU A 292 -18.88 14.91 28.15
C GLU A 292 -18.09 15.54 26.99
N LYS A 293 -17.65 16.80 27.10
CA LYS A 293 -16.93 17.54 26.05
C LYS A 293 -15.68 16.80 25.54
N ASN A 294 -14.93 16.16 26.44
CA ASN A 294 -13.65 15.52 26.17
C ASN A 294 -13.62 14.02 26.54
N ARG A 295 -14.74 13.41 26.94
CA ARG A 295 -14.81 12.01 27.36
C ARG A 295 -16.09 11.36 26.85
N ILE A 296 -15.99 10.10 26.43
CA ILE A 296 -17.15 9.25 26.09
C ILE A 296 -16.92 7.83 26.59
N GLU A 297 -17.97 7.16 27.03
CA GLU A 297 -17.86 5.83 27.62
C GLU A 297 -18.99 4.90 27.18
N PHE A 298 -18.58 3.70 26.78
CA PHE A 298 -19.44 2.63 26.27
C PHE A 298 -19.28 1.38 27.13
N GLU A 299 -20.40 0.75 27.47
CA GLU A 299 -20.47 -0.45 28.29
C GLU A 299 -21.21 -1.58 27.56
N PHE A 300 -20.60 -2.76 27.52
CA PHE A 300 -21.21 -4.01 27.09
C PHE A 300 -21.16 -5.03 28.23
N SER A 301 -22.21 -5.84 28.36
CA SER A 301 -22.30 -6.88 29.39
C SER A 301 -23.07 -8.09 28.86
N GLU A 302 -22.41 -9.24 28.88
CA GLU A 302 -22.95 -10.51 28.38
C GLU A 302 -22.46 -11.67 29.26
N GLY A 303 -23.37 -12.54 29.69
CA GLY A 303 -23.05 -13.68 30.55
C GLY A 303 -22.24 -13.28 31.79
N ASN A 304 -20.96 -13.67 31.81
CA ASN A 304 -19.98 -13.31 32.84
C ASN A 304 -18.80 -12.52 32.24
N ARG A 305 -19.08 -11.55 31.36
CA ARG A 305 -18.12 -10.61 30.76
C ARG A 305 -18.75 -9.23 30.73
N ARG A 306 -18.03 -8.22 31.24
CA ARG A 306 -18.40 -6.80 31.12
C ARG A 306 -17.19 -6.03 30.59
N ILE A 307 -17.37 -5.36 29.46
CA ILE A 307 -16.36 -4.53 28.81
C ILE A 307 -16.81 -3.07 28.93
N THR A 308 -16.01 -2.25 29.62
CA THR A 308 -16.15 -0.78 29.57
C THR A 308 -15.03 -0.20 28.73
N LYS A 309 -15.38 0.61 27.72
CA LYS A 309 -14.45 1.39 26.89
C LYS A 309 -14.65 2.86 27.21
N THR A 310 -13.66 3.49 27.82
CA THR A 310 -13.63 4.93 28.06
C THR A 310 -12.63 5.55 27.09
N TYR A 311 -13.08 6.50 26.27
CA TYR A 311 -12.21 7.28 25.39
C TYR A 311 -12.16 8.73 25.90
N SER A 312 -10.97 9.34 25.89
CA SER A 312 -10.80 10.73 26.30
C SER A 312 -9.81 11.48 25.43
N LEU A 313 -10.11 12.75 25.15
CA LEU A 313 -9.14 13.69 24.58
C LEU A 313 -8.20 14.18 25.69
N PRO A 314 -6.90 14.36 25.40
CA PRO A 314 -5.93 15.01 26.30
C PRO A 314 -6.42 16.38 26.82
N GLU A 315 -5.92 16.79 27.99
CA GLU A 315 -6.40 18.02 28.64
C GLU A 315 -6.01 19.31 27.87
N GLU A 316 -6.80 20.37 28.01
CA GLU A 316 -6.56 21.66 27.33
C GLU A 316 -5.27 22.32 27.85
N GLY A 317 -4.19 22.15 27.09
CA GLY A 317 -2.84 22.61 27.44
C GLY A 317 -1.80 21.49 27.42
N GLU A 318 -2.21 20.22 27.36
CA GLU A 318 -1.29 19.11 27.16
C GLU A 318 -0.72 19.12 25.73
N ALA A 319 0.59 18.90 25.61
CA ALA A 319 1.31 18.92 24.33
C ALA A 319 1.16 17.59 23.54
N ALA A 320 -0.10 17.18 23.34
CA ALA A 320 -0.52 15.89 22.79
C ALA A 320 -1.39 16.01 21.50
N PRO A 321 -0.92 16.72 20.45
CA PRO A 321 -1.68 16.87 19.21
C PRO A 321 -1.93 15.53 18.49
N TYR A 322 -3.15 15.36 17.96
CA TYR A 322 -3.65 14.14 17.32
C TYR A 322 -3.68 12.89 18.22
N CYS A 323 -3.66 13.05 19.54
CA CYS A 323 -3.81 11.95 20.49
C CYS A 323 -5.25 11.78 21.00
N LEU A 324 -5.58 10.53 21.33
CA LEU A 324 -6.77 10.06 22.03
C LEU A 324 -6.32 9.00 23.03
N ASP A 325 -6.75 9.07 24.28
CA ASP A 325 -6.55 8.00 25.25
C ASP A 325 -7.73 7.03 25.24
N LEU A 326 -7.42 5.75 25.41
CA LEU A 326 -8.38 4.65 25.45
C LEU A 326 -8.11 3.79 26.68
N GLU A 327 -9.06 3.77 27.61
CA GLU A 327 -9.10 2.84 28.73
C GLU A 327 -10.09 1.71 28.44
N VAL A 328 -9.62 0.47 28.55
CA VAL A 328 -10.43 -0.74 28.43
C VAL A 328 -10.43 -1.49 29.76
N LYS A 329 -11.57 -1.49 30.43
CA LYS A 329 -11.80 -2.26 31.65
C LYS A 329 -12.57 -3.54 31.31
N ILE A 330 -12.06 -4.69 31.75
CA ILE A 330 -12.73 -5.98 31.60
C ILE A 330 -12.95 -6.60 32.98
N ASP A 331 -14.22 -6.73 33.36
CA ASP A 331 -14.65 -7.55 34.49
C ASP A 331 -15.17 -8.89 33.95
N GLY A 332 -14.96 -9.99 34.67
CA GLY A 332 -15.39 -11.32 34.21
C GLY A 332 -14.37 -12.01 33.30
N ASP A 333 -14.80 -12.55 32.16
CA ASP A 333 -13.93 -13.31 31.24
C ASP A 333 -13.19 -12.42 30.22
N ALA A 334 -11.86 -12.41 30.32
CA ALA A 334 -10.94 -11.66 29.45
C ALA A 334 -10.13 -12.56 28.48
N ARG A 335 -10.51 -13.84 28.31
CA ARG A 335 -9.80 -14.77 27.41
C ARG A 335 -10.01 -14.39 25.95
N ASN A 336 -9.01 -14.71 25.11
CA ASN A 336 -9.00 -14.59 23.63
C ASN A 336 -9.31 -13.21 23.00
N LEU A 337 -9.63 -12.17 23.77
CA LEU A 337 -9.97 -10.85 23.24
C LEU A 337 -8.79 -10.19 22.50
N ILE A 338 -9.07 -9.71 21.29
CA ILE A 338 -8.16 -8.91 20.46
C ILE A 338 -8.79 -7.54 20.16
N MET A 339 -7.95 -6.51 20.06
CA MET A 339 -8.35 -5.15 19.66
C MET A 339 -7.85 -4.84 18.25
N ALA A 340 -8.75 -4.35 17.38
CA ALA A 340 -8.44 -3.91 16.03
C ALA A 340 -8.01 -2.43 15.95
N THR A 341 -7.05 -2.11 15.08
CA THR A 341 -6.68 -0.72 14.71
C THR A 341 -7.61 -0.08 13.68
N GLY A 342 -8.57 -0.85 13.15
CA GLY A 342 -9.40 -0.44 12.01
C GLY A 342 -8.61 -0.38 10.70
N ILE A 343 -9.20 0.23 9.66
CA ILE A 343 -8.61 0.30 8.31
C ILE A 343 -8.40 1.76 7.89
N PRO A 344 -7.16 2.28 7.94
CA PRO A 344 -6.84 3.62 7.42
C PRO A 344 -7.20 3.80 5.94
N GLU A 345 -7.49 5.03 5.55
CA GLU A 345 -7.79 5.40 4.16
C GLU A 345 -6.55 5.36 3.25
N VAL A 346 -6.77 5.19 1.95
CA VAL A 346 -5.71 5.09 0.94
C VAL A 346 -5.18 6.46 0.56
N GLU A 347 -3.86 6.61 0.66
CA GLU A 347 -3.11 7.80 0.24
C GLU A 347 -2.17 7.41 -0.92
N LEU A 348 -2.04 8.26 -1.93
CA LEU A 348 -1.26 7.97 -3.15
C LEU A 348 0.02 8.80 -3.22
N ILE A 349 1.16 8.14 -3.02
CA ILE A 349 2.48 8.78 -3.02
C ILE A 349 3.11 8.64 -4.41
N SER A 350 3.04 9.68 -5.23
CA SER A 350 3.38 9.64 -6.67
C SER A 350 2.60 8.52 -7.40
N GLY A 351 1.28 8.49 -7.25
CA GLY A 351 0.39 7.49 -7.85
C GLY A 351 0.54 6.05 -7.32
N ASN A 352 1.35 5.82 -6.30
CA ASN A 352 1.56 4.50 -5.68
C ASN A 352 0.89 4.46 -4.29
N PHE A 353 0.17 3.39 -3.99
CA PHE A 353 -0.30 3.09 -2.63
C PHE A 353 0.83 2.42 -1.82
N VAL A 354 1.13 2.93 -0.61
CA VAL A 354 2.29 2.50 0.19
C VAL A 354 1.93 2.34 1.68
N PRO A 355 1.16 1.30 2.06
CA PRO A 355 0.75 1.08 3.44
C PRO A 355 1.96 0.81 4.35
N THR A 356 1.95 1.45 5.51
CA THR A 356 2.98 1.38 6.56
C THR A 356 2.44 0.56 7.73
N LEU A 357 2.93 -0.67 7.84
CA LEU A 357 2.65 -1.58 8.96
C LEU A 357 3.93 -1.76 9.77
N LYS A 358 3.94 -1.33 11.03
CA LYS A 358 5.15 -1.29 11.88
C LYS A 358 4.85 -1.65 13.33
N TYR A 359 5.88 -2.01 14.07
CA TYR A 359 5.84 -2.14 15.53
C TYR A 359 7.21 -1.83 16.13
N ARG A 360 7.24 -1.40 17.40
CA ARG A 360 8.48 -1.10 18.15
C ARG A 360 8.83 -2.22 19.13
N LEU A 361 10.11 -2.57 19.22
CA LEU A 361 10.65 -3.38 20.32
C LEU A 361 11.69 -2.59 21.12
N LEU A 362 11.77 -2.79 22.43
CA LEU A 362 13.00 -2.57 23.18
C LEU A 362 13.90 -3.82 23.11
N GLN A 363 15.10 -3.68 22.52
CA GLN A 363 16.13 -4.72 22.52
C GLN A 363 17.39 -4.19 23.22
N ASN A 364 17.72 -4.75 24.39
CA ASN A 364 18.82 -4.30 25.26
C ASN A 364 18.77 -2.78 25.54
N GLN A 365 17.61 -2.29 25.99
CA GLN A 365 17.28 -0.86 26.21
C GLN A 365 17.40 0.06 24.98
N LYS A 366 17.61 -0.49 23.77
CA LYS A 366 17.61 0.28 22.52
C LYS A 366 16.29 0.10 21.78
N SER A 367 15.71 1.21 21.34
CA SER A 367 14.56 1.21 20.44
C SER A 367 14.92 0.52 19.12
N LYS A 368 14.00 -0.33 18.63
CA LYS A 368 14.10 -0.95 17.32
C LYS A 368 12.71 -1.11 16.71
N VAL A 369 12.35 -0.18 15.83
CA VAL A 369 11.15 -0.31 15.00
C VAL A 369 11.40 -1.33 13.87
N GLN A 370 10.41 -2.20 13.65
CA GLN A 370 10.40 -3.17 12.57
C GLN A 370 9.19 -2.93 11.66
N GLN A 371 9.36 -3.15 10.35
CA GLN A 371 8.30 -3.02 9.36
C GLN A 371 7.79 -4.41 8.96
N ILE A 372 6.47 -4.61 9.05
CA ILE A 372 5.79 -5.76 8.47
C ILE A 372 5.58 -5.46 6.98
N LYS A 373 6.00 -6.38 6.10
CA LYS A 373 5.69 -6.25 4.67
C LYS A 373 4.18 -6.52 4.48
N PRO A 374 3.43 -5.64 3.78
CA PRO A 374 1.99 -5.82 3.57
C PRO A 374 1.66 -7.22 3.02
N PRO A 375 0.94 -8.06 3.78
CA PRO A 375 0.74 -9.45 3.39
C PRO A 375 -0.38 -9.62 2.37
N LYS A 376 -0.47 -10.81 1.76
CA LYS A 376 -1.57 -11.21 0.85
C LYS A 376 -2.64 -12.08 1.50
N GLN A 377 -2.38 -12.56 2.72
CA GLN A 377 -3.24 -13.41 3.54
C GLN A 377 -3.04 -12.98 5.01
N PHE A 378 -3.86 -13.46 5.93
CA PHE A 378 -3.67 -13.20 7.36
C PHE A 378 -2.27 -13.65 7.83
N VAL A 379 -1.62 -12.83 8.65
CA VAL A 379 -0.33 -13.13 9.29
C VAL A 379 -0.45 -12.88 10.79
N SER A 380 0.01 -13.82 11.62
CA SER A 380 0.10 -13.64 13.07
C SER A 380 1.53 -13.81 13.58
N LEU A 381 1.92 -13.00 14.56
CA LEU A 381 3.23 -12.93 15.19
C LEU A 381 3.07 -13.06 16.73
N PRO A 382 2.67 -14.23 17.26
CA PRO A 382 2.18 -14.41 18.64
C PRO A 382 3.25 -14.27 19.74
N HIS A 383 4.50 -13.97 19.38
CA HIS A 383 5.61 -13.80 20.33
C HIS A 383 6.20 -12.38 20.29
N VAL A 384 5.53 -11.45 19.60
CA VAL A 384 5.94 -10.05 19.50
C VAL A 384 5.31 -9.26 20.65
N ASN A 385 6.10 -8.99 21.69
CA ASN A 385 5.79 -8.02 22.73
C ASN A 385 6.31 -6.66 22.26
N ALA A 386 5.44 -5.76 21.81
CA ALA A 386 5.84 -4.50 21.20
C ALA A 386 5.41 -3.31 22.05
N GLU A 387 6.26 -2.29 22.16
CA GLU A 387 5.93 -1.06 22.89
C GLU A 387 4.78 -0.30 22.21
N TRP A 388 4.72 -0.35 20.87
CA TRP A 388 3.57 0.14 20.12
C TRP A 388 3.44 -0.55 18.75
N TYR A 389 2.25 -0.41 18.18
CA TYR A 389 1.83 -0.92 16.87
C TYR A 389 1.41 0.26 15.99
N CYS A 390 1.73 0.24 14.70
CA CYS A 390 1.48 1.35 13.79
C CYS A 390 0.89 0.86 12.47
N ASN A 391 -0.35 1.29 12.18
CA ASN A 391 -1.08 1.03 10.95
C ASN A 391 -1.35 2.36 10.22
N GLY A 392 -0.73 2.59 9.06
CA GLY A 392 -0.80 3.86 8.35
C GLY A 392 -0.72 3.73 6.82
N ASN A 393 -0.96 4.83 6.12
CA ASN A 393 -1.05 4.90 4.67
C ASN A 393 0.19 5.51 3.97
N GLY A 394 1.19 5.90 4.77
CA GLY A 394 2.50 6.39 4.32
C GLY A 394 2.75 7.84 4.76
N PHE A 395 1.74 8.71 4.70
CA PHE A 395 1.81 10.09 5.23
C PHE A 395 1.08 10.25 6.57
N PHE A 396 0.09 9.40 6.86
CA PHE A 396 -0.65 9.40 8.12
C PHE A 396 -0.74 7.98 8.70
N GLY A 397 -1.14 7.85 9.96
CA GLY A 397 -1.50 6.56 10.53
C GLY A 397 -2.00 6.61 11.96
N ILE A 398 -2.37 5.43 12.43
CA ILE A 398 -2.79 5.12 13.80
C ILE A 398 -1.62 4.40 14.49
N ILE A 399 -1.07 4.98 15.55
CA ILE A 399 -0.14 4.33 16.47
C ILE A 399 -0.90 3.98 17.76
N LEU A 400 -0.90 2.71 18.13
CA LEU A 400 -1.51 2.17 19.34
C LEU A 400 -0.38 1.80 20.32
N ASP A 401 -0.31 2.50 21.45
CA ASP A 401 0.77 2.44 22.46
C ASP A 401 0.19 2.00 23.81
N PRO A 402 0.30 0.70 24.20
CA PRO A 402 -0.25 0.21 25.45
C PRO A 402 0.62 0.64 26.64
N LEU A 403 0.09 1.57 27.45
CA LEU A 403 0.77 2.20 28.59
C LEU A 403 0.96 1.25 29.79
N ASN A 404 0.42 0.03 29.73
CA ASN A 404 0.63 -1.00 30.73
C ASN A 404 0.80 -2.40 30.10
N LYS A 405 1.04 -3.42 30.95
CA LYS A 405 1.41 -4.77 30.52
C LYS A 405 0.28 -5.45 29.74
N HIS A 406 0.41 -5.45 28.42
CA HIS A 406 -0.44 -6.14 27.46
C HIS A 406 0.02 -7.60 27.23
N THR A 407 -0.73 -8.35 26.42
CA THR A 407 -0.38 -9.73 26.02
C THR A 407 0.37 -9.71 24.68
N PRO A 408 1.54 -10.38 24.55
CA PRO A 408 2.30 -10.40 23.30
C PRO A 408 1.50 -10.95 22.11
N GLY A 409 1.63 -10.29 20.97
CA GLY A 409 1.02 -10.71 19.72
C GLY A 409 0.79 -9.55 18.75
N ILE A 410 0.78 -9.89 17.45
CA ILE A 410 0.23 -9.05 16.37
C ILE A 410 -0.54 -9.99 15.46
N GLY A 411 -1.71 -9.59 15.01
CA GLY A 411 -2.30 -10.09 13.76
C GLY A 411 -2.36 -8.99 12.70
N VAL A 412 -2.38 -9.39 11.43
CA VAL A 412 -2.46 -8.48 10.28
C VAL A 412 -3.40 -9.09 9.25
N HIS A 413 -4.56 -8.45 9.10
CA HIS A 413 -5.61 -8.81 8.15
C HIS A 413 -5.51 -7.92 6.90
N PRO A 414 -5.15 -8.46 5.72
CA PRO A 414 -5.39 -7.79 4.44
C PRO A 414 -6.89 -7.88 4.11
N VAL A 415 -7.48 -6.77 3.69
CA VAL A 415 -8.92 -6.66 3.39
C VAL A 415 -9.08 -6.17 1.94
N SER A 416 -9.94 -6.82 1.15
CA SER A 416 -10.12 -6.40 -0.25
C SER A 416 -10.68 -4.98 -0.31
N GLY A 417 -10.14 -4.16 -1.21
CA GLY A 417 -10.72 -2.86 -1.51
C GLY A 417 -12.07 -2.97 -2.20
N GLU A 418 -12.45 -4.13 -2.75
CA GLU A 418 -13.81 -4.35 -3.27
C GLU A 418 -14.84 -4.50 -2.14
N LEU A 419 -14.42 -5.01 -0.97
CA LEU A 419 -15.26 -5.11 0.23
C LEU A 419 -15.27 -3.81 1.03
N VAL A 420 -14.10 -3.15 1.13
CA VAL A 420 -13.92 -1.92 1.91
C VAL A 420 -13.21 -0.86 1.04
N PRO A 421 -13.94 -0.27 0.07
CA PRO A 421 -13.37 0.66 -0.91
C PRO A 421 -12.88 1.95 -0.28
N SER A 422 -11.88 2.55 -0.91
CA SER A 422 -11.38 3.87 -0.56
C SER A 422 -12.13 4.94 -1.34
N ARG A 423 -12.28 6.14 -0.77
CA ARG A 423 -12.81 7.32 -1.46
C ARG A 423 -12.09 7.65 -2.77
N ILE A 424 -10.87 7.16 -3.02
CA ILE A 424 -10.24 7.34 -4.34
C ILE A 424 -10.95 6.56 -5.46
N SER A 425 -11.69 5.47 -5.16
CA SER A 425 -12.30 4.63 -6.20
C SER A 425 -13.57 5.18 -6.82
N ILE A 426 -14.22 6.19 -6.22
CA ILE A 426 -15.30 6.94 -6.87
C ILE A 426 -14.75 7.93 -7.91
N ILE A 427 -13.54 8.44 -7.72
CA ILE A 427 -12.93 9.45 -8.60
C ILE A 427 -12.68 8.84 -9.99
N ASP A 428 -13.44 9.30 -10.98
CA ASP A 428 -13.44 8.78 -12.36
C ASP A 428 -13.74 7.26 -12.43
N ALA A 429 -14.70 6.81 -11.60
CA ALA A 429 -15.16 5.41 -11.53
C ALA A 429 -15.65 4.87 -12.89
N GLN A 430 -16.28 5.72 -13.71
CA GLN A 430 -16.70 5.44 -15.10
C GLN A 430 -15.57 4.87 -15.98
N HIS A 431 -14.32 5.28 -15.76
CA HIS A 431 -13.14 4.79 -16.46
C HIS A 431 -12.30 3.82 -15.62
N ASN A 432 -12.79 3.47 -14.42
CA ASN A 432 -12.14 2.61 -13.45
C ASN A 432 -10.69 3.07 -13.17
N ARG A 433 -10.48 4.39 -13.01
CA ARG A 433 -9.16 5.03 -12.84
C ARG A 433 -8.43 4.51 -11.61
N TYR A 434 -9.15 4.32 -10.51
CA TYR A 434 -8.66 3.79 -9.24
C TYR A 434 -9.42 2.52 -8.83
N PRO A 435 -9.19 1.37 -9.51
CA PRO A 435 -9.96 0.14 -9.30
C PRO A 435 -9.76 -0.38 -7.88
N ALA A 436 -10.85 -0.51 -7.12
CA ALA A 436 -10.80 -0.73 -5.68
C ALA A 436 -9.96 -1.96 -5.26
N GLY A 437 -10.02 -3.06 -6.02
CA GLY A 437 -9.20 -4.27 -5.79
C GLY A 437 -7.68 -4.06 -5.87
N LYS A 438 -7.17 -2.96 -6.46
CA LYS A 438 -5.74 -2.59 -6.41
C LYS A 438 -5.34 -1.86 -5.12
N TYR A 439 -6.29 -1.46 -4.28
CA TYR A 439 -6.11 -0.61 -3.11
C TYR A 439 -6.65 -1.25 -1.82
N PRO A 440 -6.13 -2.45 -1.43
CA PRO A 440 -6.62 -3.18 -0.27
C PRO A 440 -6.43 -2.40 1.03
N GLY A 441 -7.35 -2.64 1.97
CA GLY A 441 -7.20 -2.23 3.35
C GLY A 441 -6.25 -3.15 4.12
N TYR A 442 -5.71 -2.64 5.23
CA TYR A 442 -5.00 -3.43 6.22
C TYR A 442 -5.52 -3.07 7.60
N CYS A 443 -5.89 -4.09 8.38
CA CYS A 443 -6.16 -3.97 9.81
C CYS A 443 -5.07 -4.72 10.58
N MET A 444 -4.47 -4.07 11.56
CA MET A 444 -3.63 -4.74 12.56
C MET A 444 -4.45 -4.98 13.83
N ASP A 445 -4.28 -6.13 14.46
CA ASP A 445 -4.85 -6.47 15.76
C ASP A 445 -3.77 -6.79 16.81
N THR A 446 -4.10 -6.56 18.08
CA THR A 446 -3.27 -6.92 19.23
C THR A 446 -4.10 -7.64 20.31
N PRO A 447 -3.58 -8.68 20.96
CA PRO A 447 -4.23 -9.27 22.14
C PRO A 447 -4.35 -8.28 23.30
N ILE A 448 -5.48 -8.32 23.98
CA ILE A 448 -5.72 -7.58 25.23
C ILE A 448 -5.17 -8.41 26.40
N ALA A 449 -4.87 -7.77 27.53
CA ALA A 449 -4.41 -8.45 28.74
C ALA A 449 -5.44 -9.49 29.22
N SER A 450 -5.06 -10.77 29.23
CA SER A 450 -5.95 -11.90 29.57
C SER A 450 -6.31 -12.06 31.05
N LYS A 451 -6.21 -10.97 31.83
CA LYS A 451 -6.56 -10.90 33.25
C LYS A 451 -7.52 -9.73 33.47
N GLN A 452 -8.48 -9.92 34.36
CA GLN A 452 -9.39 -8.86 34.80
C GLN A 452 -8.63 -7.62 35.26
N GLY A 453 -9.18 -6.45 34.94
CA GLY A 453 -8.58 -5.17 35.27
C GLY A 453 -8.70 -4.16 34.12
N ILE A 454 -7.77 -3.21 34.13
CA ILE A 454 -7.77 -2.04 33.25
C ILE A 454 -6.53 -2.09 32.36
N THR A 455 -6.73 -2.05 31.04
CA THR A 455 -5.67 -1.84 30.05
C THR A 455 -5.77 -0.41 29.53
N LYS A 456 -4.68 0.35 29.55
CA LYS A 456 -4.64 1.75 29.06
C LYS A 456 -3.81 1.82 27.79
N TYR A 457 -4.31 2.53 26.79
CA TYR A 457 -3.65 2.78 25.53
C TYR A 457 -3.62 4.28 25.27
N ARG A 458 -2.47 4.81 24.85
CA ARG A 458 -2.43 6.05 24.10
C ARG A 458 -2.59 5.71 22.62
N VAL A 459 -3.42 6.48 21.93
CA VAL A 459 -3.61 6.36 20.49
C VAL A 459 -3.19 7.68 19.84
N PHE A 460 -2.21 7.62 18.93
CA PHE A 460 -1.94 8.73 18.01
C PHE A 460 -2.63 8.44 16.68
N THR A 461 -3.40 9.39 16.15
CA THR A 461 -4.19 9.22 14.92
C THR A 461 -3.99 10.42 14.01
N GLY A 462 -2.81 10.55 13.40
CA GLY A 462 -2.38 11.82 12.83
C GLY A 462 -1.37 11.73 11.69
N PRO A 463 -0.90 12.90 11.21
CA PRO A 463 0.13 12.98 10.19
C PRO A 463 1.49 12.57 10.74
N PHE A 464 2.31 11.87 9.96
CA PHE A 464 3.69 11.54 10.34
C PHE A 464 4.64 12.75 10.17
N ASP A 465 4.18 13.94 10.57
CA ASP A 465 4.95 15.17 10.64
C ASP A 465 6.08 15.06 11.68
N LYS A 466 7.29 15.49 11.30
CA LYS A 466 8.45 15.33 12.16
C LYS A 466 8.38 16.19 13.43
N SER A 467 7.78 17.38 13.38
CA SER A 467 7.71 18.28 14.52
C SER A 467 6.72 17.79 15.59
N ILE A 468 5.56 17.28 15.15
CA ILE A 468 4.56 16.63 16.01
C ILE A 468 5.13 15.36 16.63
N LEU A 469 5.71 14.45 15.85
CA LEU A 469 6.28 13.22 16.41
C LEU A 469 7.44 13.53 17.39
N GLN A 470 8.24 14.57 17.13
CA GLN A 470 9.27 15.05 18.07
C GLN A 470 8.71 15.75 19.32
N LEU A 471 7.52 16.35 19.25
CA LEU A 471 6.84 16.91 20.41
C LEU A 471 6.33 15.78 21.31
N LEU A 472 5.59 14.82 20.75
CA LEU A 472 5.08 13.65 21.47
C LEU A 472 6.21 12.81 22.08
N ASP A 473 7.32 12.61 21.35
CA ASP A 473 8.54 11.96 21.85
C ASP A 473 9.23 12.69 23.01
N ARG A 474 8.87 13.95 23.30
CA ARG A 474 9.34 14.70 24.47
C ARG A 474 8.29 14.76 25.57
N THR A 475 7.03 15.02 25.22
CA THR A 475 5.89 15.08 26.15
C THR A 475 5.72 13.77 26.91
N PHE A 476 5.93 12.64 26.23
CA PHE A 476 5.75 11.29 26.79
C PHE A 476 7.07 10.57 27.09
N ALA A 477 8.18 11.31 27.23
CA ALA A 477 9.42 10.73 27.73
C ALA A 477 9.28 10.40 29.23
N ASP A 478 9.62 9.17 29.63
CA ASP A 478 9.66 8.75 31.02
C ASP A 478 10.75 9.56 31.77
N PRO A 479 10.38 10.37 32.79
CA PRO A 479 11.34 11.22 33.50
C PRO A 479 12.30 10.43 34.41
N VAL A 480 12.03 9.14 34.68
CA VAL A 480 12.85 8.27 35.53
C VAL A 480 13.86 7.48 34.71
N THR A 481 13.44 6.89 33.58
CA THR A 481 14.34 6.12 32.70
C THR A 481 14.99 6.95 31.59
N GLY A 482 14.46 8.14 31.30
CA GLY A 482 14.87 8.97 30.16
C GLY A 482 14.50 8.36 28.80
N THR A 483 13.65 7.33 28.76
CA THR A 483 13.23 6.68 27.51
C THR A 483 11.98 7.34 26.95
N ASN A 484 11.91 7.46 25.62
CA ASN A 484 10.77 8.02 24.91
C ASN A 484 10.00 6.95 24.10
N PRO A 485 8.83 7.26 23.53
CA PRO A 485 8.11 6.34 22.65
C PRO A 485 8.78 6.07 21.30
N ASP A 486 9.65 6.95 20.80
CA ASP A 486 10.28 6.87 19.46
C ASP A 486 9.24 6.77 18.32
N TYR A 487 8.14 7.53 18.42
CA TYR A 487 7.11 7.59 17.38
C TYR A 487 7.67 8.11 16.05
N GLN A 488 8.77 8.87 16.05
CA GLN A 488 9.52 9.21 14.82
C GLN A 488 9.87 7.98 13.95
N GLY A 489 10.06 6.79 14.56
CA GLY A 489 10.27 5.54 13.84
C GLY A 489 9.08 5.10 12.97
N ALA A 490 7.88 5.68 13.16
CA ALA A 490 6.73 5.49 12.28
C ALA A 490 6.94 6.06 10.87
N GLN A 491 7.80 7.07 10.68
CA GLN A 491 8.12 7.64 9.35
C GLN A 491 8.77 6.60 8.42
N SER A 492 8.26 6.46 7.18
CA SER A 492 8.68 5.40 6.26
C SER A 492 9.62 5.88 5.15
N PHE A 493 10.78 5.22 5.05
CA PHE A 493 11.71 5.32 3.92
C PHE A 493 11.56 4.08 3.03
N HIS A 494 11.59 4.25 1.71
CA HIS A 494 11.05 3.26 0.79
C HIS A 494 12.09 2.60 -0.13
N GLY A 495 11.82 1.36 -0.55
CA GLY A 495 12.55 0.69 -1.62
C GLY A 495 13.86 -0.02 -1.25
N TRP A 496 14.39 -0.79 -2.20
CA TRP A 496 15.61 -1.58 -2.05
C TRP A 496 16.89 -0.73 -2.00
N PHE A 497 16.84 0.51 -2.47
CA PHE A 497 17.92 1.48 -2.33
C PHE A 497 17.95 2.19 -0.98
N ALA A 498 16.95 2.03 -0.10
CA ALA A 498 16.81 2.79 1.15
C ALA A 498 18.09 2.84 2.02
N ALA A 499 18.86 1.75 2.08
CA ALA A 499 20.13 1.72 2.82
C ALA A 499 21.21 2.67 2.26
N ILE A 500 21.15 2.97 0.96
CA ILE A 500 22.02 3.92 0.27
C ILE A 500 21.38 5.31 0.25
N SER A 501 20.09 5.43 -0.05
CA SER A 501 19.40 6.72 -0.24
C SER A 501 18.97 7.41 1.04
N GLN A 502 18.61 6.70 2.11
CA GLN A 502 18.19 7.30 3.39
C GLN A 502 19.19 8.33 3.97
N PRO A 503 20.53 8.10 4.02
CA PRO A 503 21.46 9.13 4.49
C PRO A 503 21.45 10.38 3.61
N PHE A 504 21.27 10.24 2.29
CA PHE A 504 21.10 11.38 1.39
C PHE A 504 19.74 12.06 1.62
N ALA A 505 18.64 11.33 1.76
CA ALA A 505 17.32 11.89 2.06
C ALA A 505 17.33 12.72 3.37
N LYS A 506 17.98 12.20 4.43
CA LYS A 506 18.17 12.90 5.70
C LYS A 506 19.05 14.15 5.56
N PHE A 507 20.15 14.07 4.81
CA PHE A 507 21.02 15.23 4.51
C PHE A 507 20.29 16.32 3.70
N LEU A 508 19.54 15.91 2.68
CA LEU A 508 18.72 16.79 1.85
C LEU A 508 17.61 17.44 2.68
N TYR A 509 16.91 16.71 3.55
CA TYR A 509 15.91 17.26 4.49
C TYR A 509 16.51 18.39 5.33
N ILE A 510 17.70 18.21 5.91
CA ILE A 510 18.33 19.20 6.80
C ILE A 510 18.54 20.53 6.06
N ILE A 511 19.09 20.49 4.84
CA ILE A 511 19.33 21.68 4.02
C ILE A 511 18.00 22.26 3.49
N LEU A 512 17.06 21.40 3.10
CA LEU A 512 15.74 21.82 2.62
C LEU A 512 14.96 22.58 3.70
N ASN A 513 14.91 22.03 4.92
CA ASN A 513 14.24 22.64 6.06
C ASN A 513 14.93 23.93 6.51
N PHE A 514 16.27 24.01 6.43
CA PHE A 514 17.00 25.25 6.65
C PHE A 514 16.62 26.35 5.65
N PHE A 515 16.42 26.02 4.37
CA PHE A 515 15.90 27.00 3.41
C PHE A 515 14.41 27.27 3.60
N HIS A 516 13.62 26.30 4.08
CA HIS A 516 12.19 26.48 4.31
C HIS A 516 11.90 27.51 5.41
N THR A 517 12.69 27.55 6.48
CA THR A 517 12.56 28.58 7.54
C THR A 517 12.97 29.98 7.09
N TRP A 518 13.52 30.14 5.88
CA TRP A 518 13.88 31.44 5.27
C TRP A 518 12.95 31.82 4.10
N THR A 519 12.44 30.84 3.34
CA THR A 519 11.59 31.08 2.15
C THR A 519 10.09 30.93 2.42
N HIS A 520 9.70 30.23 3.50
CA HIS A 520 8.32 29.80 3.77
C HIS A 520 7.63 29.11 2.58
N SER A 521 8.41 28.51 1.69
CA SER A 521 7.94 27.83 0.49
C SER A 521 8.89 26.71 0.09
N TRP A 522 8.42 25.47 0.24
CA TRP A 522 9.17 24.26 -0.06
C TRP A 522 9.68 24.21 -1.51
N GLY A 523 8.93 24.75 -2.48
CA GLY A 523 9.37 24.79 -3.88
C GLY A 523 10.62 25.66 -4.09
N PHE A 524 10.65 26.87 -3.51
CA PHE A 524 11.87 27.68 -3.51
C PHE A 524 13.01 27.05 -2.69
N SER A 525 12.69 26.35 -1.59
CA SER A 525 13.68 25.59 -0.83
C SER A 525 14.35 24.49 -1.66
N ILE A 526 13.60 23.80 -2.54
CA ILE A 526 14.15 22.79 -3.47
C ILE A 526 15.13 23.44 -4.46
N ILE A 527 14.83 24.64 -4.97
CA ILE A 527 15.71 25.36 -5.89
C ILE A 527 17.01 25.77 -5.17
N LEU A 528 16.92 26.35 -3.96
CA LEU A 528 18.09 26.75 -3.16
C LEU A 528 18.96 25.56 -2.73
N LEU A 529 18.34 24.46 -2.29
CA LEU A 529 18.99 23.17 -2.05
C LEU A 529 19.79 22.72 -3.28
N THR A 530 19.18 22.81 -4.46
CA THR A 530 19.84 22.41 -5.72
C THR A 530 21.05 23.29 -6.04
N ILE A 531 20.98 24.60 -5.77
CA ILE A 531 22.11 25.53 -5.91
C ILE A 531 23.26 25.12 -4.98
N VAL A 532 23.00 24.86 -3.70
CA VAL A 532 24.03 24.41 -2.74
C VAL A 532 24.68 23.10 -3.19
N LEU A 533 23.89 22.11 -3.59
CA LEU A 533 24.44 20.83 -4.09
C LEU A 533 25.30 21.02 -5.35
N ARG A 534 24.89 21.91 -6.27
CA ARG A 534 25.67 22.24 -7.47
C ARG A 534 26.96 22.98 -7.15
N LEU A 535 27.00 23.80 -6.09
CA LEU A 535 28.22 24.43 -5.58
C LEU A 535 29.14 23.41 -4.88
N MET A 536 28.61 22.53 -4.04
CA MET A 536 29.39 21.44 -3.40
C MET A 536 30.02 20.49 -4.44
N LEU A 537 29.28 20.15 -5.50
CA LEU A 537 29.75 19.30 -6.59
C LEU A 537 30.51 20.08 -7.68
N TYR A 538 30.63 21.42 -7.58
CA TYR A 538 31.30 22.26 -8.58
C TYR A 538 32.73 21.81 -8.95
N PRO A 539 33.67 21.55 -8.01
CA PRO A 539 35.02 21.14 -8.36
C PRO A 539 35.05 19.80 -9.10
N LEU A 540 34.17 18.86 -8.75
CA LEU A 540 34.05 17.56 -9.38
C LEU A 540 33.47 17.66 -10.81
N ASN A 541 32.39 18.42 -10.96
CA ASN A 541 31.77 18.70 -12.26
C ASN A 541 32.81 19.34 -13.20
N ASN A 542 33.54 20.36 -12.72
CA ASN A 542 34.61 21.02 -13.46
C ASN A 542 35.74 20.04 -13.88
N TRP A 543 36.15 19.11 -13.01
CA TRP A 543 37.10 18.06 -13.35
C TRP A 543 36.59 17.14 -14.48
N SER A 544 35.33 16.69 -14.39
CA SER A 544 34.70 15.84 -15.42
C SER A 544 34.56 16.58 -16.76
N MET A 545 34.16 17.84 -16.73
CA MET A 545 34.01 18.68 -17.92
C MET A 545 35.37 18.91 -18.60
N LYS A 546 36.43 19.15 -17.83
CA LYS A 546 37.82 19.19 -18.33
C LYS A 546 38.28 17.85 -18.92
N SER A 547 37.89 16.72 -18.31
CA SER A 547 38.16 15.38 -18.85
C SER A 547 37.43 15.13 -20.18
N THR A 548 36.17 15.56 -20.27
CA THR A 548 35.34 15.47 -21.48
C THR A 548 35.90 16.35 -22.62
N ALA A 549 36.35 17.57 -22.32
CA ALA A 549 37.03 18.43 -23.28
C ALA A 549 38.36 17.84 -23.78
N LYS A 550 39.12 17.14 -22.93
CA LYS A 550 40.30 16.37 -23.36
C LYS A 550 39.90 15.20 -24.28
N MET A 551 38.84 14.47 -23.96
CA MET A 551 38.34 13.38 -24.82
C MET A 551 37.92 13.87 -26.20
N GLN A 552 37.27 15.04 -26.30
CA GLN A 552 36.93 15.67 -27.58
C GLN A 552 38.17 15.97 -28.43
N LYS A 553 39.29 16.41 -27.83
CA LYS A 553 40.58 16.61 -28.53
C LYS A 553 41.22 15.30 -29.03
N VAL A 554 40.90 14.16 -28.42
CA VAL A 554 41.40 12.82 -28.85
C VAL A 554 40.55 12.22 -29.98
N GLY A 555 39.30 12.68 -30.15
CA GLY A 555 38.35 12.17 -31.16
C GLY A 555 38.90 12.02 -32.60
N PRO A 556 39.64 12.98 -33.17
CA PRO A 556 40.23 12.85 -34.50
C PRO A 556 41.29 11.74 -34.60
N LYS A 557 42.12 11.57 -33.55
CA LYS A 557 43.11 10.47 -33.47
C LYS A 557 42.41 9.11 -33.40
N LEU A 558 41.26 9.05 -32.72
CA LEU A 558 40.44 7.84 -32.63
C LEU A 558 39.80 7.46 -33.98
N LYS A 559 39.34 8.42 -34.78
CA LYS A 559 38.88 8.18 -36.17
C LYS A 559 39.98 7.53 -37.02
N ALA A 560 41.19 8.07 -36.99
CA ALA A 560 42.31 7.54 -37.76
C ALA A 560 42.65 6.08 -37.40
N ILE A 561 42.51 5.68 -36.13
CA ILE A 561 42.66 4.28 -35.69
C ILE A 561 41.52 3.41 -36.24
N GLN A 562 40.27 3.86 -36.11
CA GLN A 562 39.09 3.17 -36.64
C GLN A 562 39.16 2.98 -38.16
N GLU A 563 39.67 3.99 -38.89
CA GLU A 563 39.83 3.96 -40.34
C GLU A 563 40.99 3.07 -40.80
N LYS A 564 42.16 3.16 -40.14
CA LYS A 564 43.34 2.33 -40.45
C LYS A 564 43.11 0.84 -40.21
N TYR A 565 42.29 0.48 -39.23
CA TYR A 565 42.08 -0.91 -38.81
C TYR A 565 40.63 -1.40 -38.98
N LYS A 566 39.86 -0.88 -39.94
CA LYS A 566 38.44 -1.28 -40.19
C LYS A 566 38.19 -2.79 -40.28
N LYS A 567 39.19 -3.59 -40.70
CA LYS A 567 39.10 -5.04 -40.85
C LYS A 567 39.52 -5.84 -39.59
N ASP A 568 40.00 -5.18 -38.53
CA ASP A 568 40.48 -5.82 -37.30
C ASP A 568 39.93 -5.10 -36.04
N PRO A 569 38.73 -5.48 -35.56
CA PRO A 569 38.10 -4.85 -34.40
C PRO A 569 38.85 -5.10 -33.08
N ASN A 570 39.68 -6.14 -33.00
CA ASN A 570 40.48 -6.42 -31.80
C ASN A 570 41.67 -5.46 -31.71
N ARG A 571 42.33 -5.19 -32.85
CA ARG A 571 43.39 -4.18 -32.93
C ARG A 571 42.86 -2.76 -32.77
N VAL A 572 41.67 -2.44 -33.28
CA VAL A 572 40.99 -1.16 -32.96
C VAL A 572 40.83 -0.98 -31.46
N ARG A 573 40.36 -2.01 -30.72
CA ARG A 573 40.19 -1.96 -29.26
C ARG A 573 41.51 -1.74 -28.52
N MET A 574 42.58 -2.46 -28.90
CA MET A 574 43.90 -2.32 -28.28
C MET A 574 44.51 -0.93 -28.53
N GLU A 575 44.50 -0.47 -29.79
CA GLU A 575 45.09 0.82 -30.16
C GLU A 575 44.30 2.01 -29.59
N THR A 576 42.97 1.88 -29.46
CA THR A 576 42.12 2.83 -28.72
C THR A 576 42.54 2.95 -27.25
N MET A 577 42.79 1.82 -26.57
CA MET A 577 43.23 1.81 -25.18
C MET A 577 44.66 2.37 -25.03
N ASN A 578 45.56 2.06 -25.97
CA ASN A 578 46.91 2.64 -26.03
C ASN A 578 46.87 4.15 -26.23
N LEU A 579 45.99 4.66 -27.09
CA LEU A 579 45.77 6.09 -27.31
C LEU A 579 45.26 6.78 -26.02
N TYR A 580 44.24 6.23 -25.36
CA TYR A 580 43.74 6.81 -24.10
C TYR A 580 44.81 6.84 -23.00
N ARG A 581 45.65 5.80 -22.89
CA ARG A 581 46.80 5.77 -21.98
C ARG A 581 47.85 6.83 -22.33
N LYS A 582 48.23 6.94 -23.61
CA LYS A 582 49.24 7.90 -24.11
C LYS A 582 48.81 9.35 -23.90
N GLU A 583 47.56 9.67 -24.18
CA GLU A 583 46.99 11.02 -24.04
C GLU A 583 46.53 11.31 -22.59
N LYS A 584 46.66 10.34 -21.66
CA LYS A 584 46.24 10.39 -20.26
C LYS A 584 44.77 10.81 -20.07
N VAL A 585 43.86 10.22 -20.86
CA VAL A 585 42.41 10.48 -20.81
C VAL A 585 41.67 9.26 -20.26
N ASN A 586 40.78 9.46 -19.29
CA ASN A 586 39.94 8.41 -18.71
C ASN A 586 38.55 8.39 -19.40
N PRO A 587 38.14 7.30 -20.08
CA PRO A 587 36.83 7.22 -20.73
C PRO A 587 35.64 7.31 -19.78
N PHE A 588 35.80 6.93 -18.50
CA PHE A 588 34.75 7.05 -17.48
C PHE A 588 34.67 8.46 -16.87
N GLY A 589 35.60 9.37 -17.20
CA GLY A 589 35.63 10.71 -16.63
C GLY A 589 34.39 11.55 -16.93
N GLY A 590 33.71 11.29 -18.06
CA GLY A 590 32.50 12.01 -18.47
C GLY A 590 31.21 11.55 -17.78
N CYS A 591 31.10 10.27 -17.37
CA CYS A 591 29.90 9.75 -16.69
C CYS A 591 29.96 9.86 -15.16
N PHE A 592 31.14 10.15 -14.60
CA PHE A 592 31.35 10.23 -13.15
C PHE A 592 30.42 11.21 -12.40
N PRO A 593 30.08 12.41 -12.92
CA PRO A 593 29.10 13.30 -12.27
C PRO A 593 27.71 12.68 -12.19
N MET A 594 27.28 11.94 -13.22
CA MET A 594 25.97 11.28 -13.23
C MET A 594 25.91 10.19 -12.14
N LEU A 595 26.99 9.41 -11.98
CA LEU A 595 27.08 8.38 -10.93
C LEU A 595 26.99 8.97 -9.52
N ILE A 596 27.58 10.14 -9.27
CA ILE A 596 27.49 10.83 -7.97
C ILE A 596 26.17 11.60 -7.81
N GLN A 597 25.52 12.05 -8.89
CA GLN A 597 24.19 12.65 -8.83
C GLN A 597 23.09 11.63 -8.47
N LEU A 598 23.24 10.35 -8.86
CA LEU A 598 22.22 9.31 -8.66
C LEU A 598 21.84 9.09 -7.17
N PRO A 599 22.77 8.98 -6.20
CA PRO A 599 22.42 8.94 -4.78
C PRO A 599 21.61 10.15 -4.28
N PHE A 600 21.90 11.36 -4.75
CA PHE A 600 21.10 12.55 -4.44
C PHE A 600 19.72 12.53 -5.11
N LEU A 601 19.59 11.96 -6.32
CA LEU A 601 18.29 11.76 -6.97
C LEU A 601 17.39 10.81 -6.17
N PHE A 602 17.91 9.64 -5.80
CA PHE A 602 17.14 8.67 -5.00
C PHE A 602 16.86 9.21 -3.60
N GLY A 603 17.81 9.93 -2.99
CA GLY A 603 17.57 10.64 -1.73
C GLY A 603 16.46 11.71 -1.84
N MET A 604 16.39 12.45 -2.94
CA MET A 604 15.34 13.45 -3.17
C MET A 604 13.97 12.80 -3.44
N PHE A 605 13.93 11.70 -4.18
CA PHE A 605 12.71 10.92 -4.42
C PHE A 605 12.17 10.31 -3.12
N ASP A 606 13.02 9.66 -2.34
CA ASP A 606 12.61 9.06 -1.07
C ASP A 606 12.19 10.13 -0.05
N LEU A 607 12.86 11.29 -0.01
CA LEU A 607 12.47 12.46 0.78
C LEU A 607 11.04 12.92 0.44
N LEU A 608 10.73 13.10 -0.85
CA LEU A 608 9.37 13.44 -1.34
C LEU A 608 8.33 12.32 -1.07
N LYS A 609 8.77 11.11 -0.73
CA LYS A 609 7.92 9.97 -0.36
C LYS A 609 7.87 9.66 1.15
N SER A 610 8.70 10.32 1.97
CA SER A 610 8.80 10.07 3.42
C SER A 610 8.42 11.28 4.28
N SER A 611 8.56 12.50 3.74
CA SER A 611 8.23 13.73 4.45
C SER A 611 6.78 14.12 4.26
N PHE A 612 6.00 14.02 5.34
CA PHE A 612 4.65 14.56 5.42
C PHE A 612 4.61 16.05 5.07
N GLU A 613 5.65 16.80 5.46
CA GLU A 613 5.72 18.26 5.34
C GLU A 613 5.65 18.77 3.88
N LEU A 614 5.88 17.87 2.91
CA LEU A 614 5.84 18.15 1.48
C LEU A 614 4.49 17.78 0.84
N ARG A 615 3.64 16.99 1.52
CA ARG A 615 2.32 16.55 1.03
C ARG A 615 1.36 17.74 0.98
N GLY A 616 0.84 18.04 -0.20
CA GLY A 616 -0.03 19.20 -0.42
C GLY A 616 0.70 20.54 -0.37
N ALA A 617 2.04 20.53 -0.30
CA ALA A 617 2.82 21.76 -0.38
C ALA A 617 2.67 22.39 -1.77
N VAL A 618 2.09 23.59 -1.82
CA VAL A 618 1.92 24.38 -3.03
C VAL A 618 3.23 25.11 -3.37
N PHE A 619 3.57 25.18 -4.66
CA PHE A 619 4.64 26.03 -5.17
C PHE A 619 4.14 27.07 -6.18
N ILE A 620 3.26 26.66 -7.10
CA ILE A 620 2.59 27.55 -8.06
C ILE A 620 1.09 27.25 -7.96
N PRO A 621 0.29 28.10 -7.28
CA PRO A 621 -1.15 27.90 -7.15
C PRO A 621 -1.80 27.72 -8.52
N GLY A 622 -2.63 26.68 -8.67
CA GLY A 622 -3.31 26.35 -9.93
C GLY A 622 -2.52 25.47 -10.91
N TRP A 623 -1.26 25.10 -10.60
CA TRP A 623 -0.48 24.15 -11.42
C TRP A 623 0.33 23.16 -10.58
N ILE A 624 1.10 23.67 -9.61
CA ILE A 624 1.94 22.86 -8.71
C ILE A 624 1.35 22.99 -7.31
N ASN A 625 0.23 22.30 -7.10
CA ASN A 625 -0.55 22.31 -5.85
C ASN A 625 -0.08 21.25 -4.83
N ASN A 626 0.75 20.29 -5.22
CA ASN A 626 1.30 19.27 -4.33
C ASN A 626 2.69 18.80 -4.82
N LEU A 627 3.73 18.99 -4.03
CA LEU A 627 5.11 18.60 -4.38
C LEU A 627 5.33 17.07 -4.44
N THR A 628 4.49 16.25 -3.78
CA THR A 628 4.64 14.78 -3.73
C THR A 628 3.83 14.02 -4.80
N ALA A 629 2.95 14.72 -5.50
CA ALA A 629 2.22 14.26 -6.69
C ALA A 629 2.84 14.84 -7.99
N PRO A 630 2.53 14.31 -9.18
CA PRO A 630 2.84 14.97 -10.45
C PRO A 630 2.24 16.39 -10.53
N ASP A 631 2.77 17.24 -11.40
CA ASP A 631 2.17 18.57 -11.64
C ASP A 631 0.99 18.46 -12.60
N VAL A 632 -0.12 19.17 -12.33
CA VAL A 632 -1.33 19.12 -13.15
C VAL A 632 -1.62 20.53 -13.65
N LEU A 633 -1.40 20.77 -14.94
CA LEU A 633 -1.68 22.08 -15.56
C LEU A 633 -3.16 22.21 -15.96
N PHE A 634 -3.76 21.11 -16.40
CA PHE A 634 -5.19 20.96 -16.68
C PHE A 634 -5.55 19.46 -16.75
N SER A 635 -6.84 19.15 -16.63
CA SER A 635 -7.40 17.80 -16.65
C SER A 635 -8.61 17.70 -17.58
N TRP A 636 -9.04 16.47 -17.89
CA TRP A 636 -10.21 16.18 -18.73
C TRP A 636 -10.80 14.80 -18.39
N ASN A 637 -12.08 14.61 -18.73
CA ASN A 637 -12.92 13.56 -18.14
C ASN A 637 -12.78 12.17 -18.81
N TYR A 638 -11.72 11.90 -19.60
CA TYR A 638 -11.54 10.64 -20.32
C TYR A 638 -10.06 10.23 -20.45
N PRO A 639 -9.67 8.98 -20.16
CA PRO A 639 -8.26 8.57 -20.15
C PRO A 639 -7.68 8.49 -21.56
N ILE A 640 -6.70 9.34 -21.87
CA ILE A 640 -5.89 9.26 -23.08
C ILE A 640 -4.77 8.23 -22.85
N PRO A 641 -4.55 7.26 -23.77
CA PRO A 641 -3.46 6.28 -23.64
C PRO A 641 -2.10 6.94 -23.41
N PHE A 642 -1.31 6.37 -22.49
CA PHE A 642 -0.01 6.87 -22.02
C PHE A 642 0.01 8.23 -21.28
N VAL A 643 -1.04 9.04 -21.37
CA VAL A 643 -1.13 10.39 -20.76
C VAL A 643 -2.04 10.42 -19.53
N GLY A 644 -3.11 9.61 -19.51
CA GLY A 644 -4.12 9.63 -18.45
C GLY A 644 -5.18 10.72 -18.67
N THR A 645 -5.65 11.32 -17.58
CA THR A 645 -6.72 12.36 -17.53
C THR A 645 -6.21 13.74 -17.11
N SER A 646 -4.89 13.90 -16.94
CA SER A 646 -4.23 15.13 -16.48
C SER A 646 -2.98 15.40 -17.34
N PHE A 647 -2.73 16.66 -17.70
CA PHE A 647 -1.53 17.06 -18.45
C PHE A 647 -0.45 17.61 -17.51
N HIS A 648 0.70 16.94 -17.49
CA HIS A 648 1.85 17.31 -16.67
C HIS A 648 2.89 18.02 -17.52
N LEU A 649 3.23 19.26 -17.18
CA LEU A 649 4.07 20.17 -18.00
C LEU A 649 5.55 20.11 -17.62
N LEU A 650 5.90 19.96 -16.34
CA LEU A 650 7.31 19.90 -15.92
C LEU A 650 8.13 18.80 -16.65
N PRO A 651 7.60 17.60 -16.94
CA PRO A 651 8.33 16.58 -17.70
C PRO A 651 8.76 17.06 -19.10
N PHE A 652 7.93 17.88 -19.78
CA PHE A 652 8.27 18.45 -21.09
C PHE A 652 9.28 19.60 -20.98
N ILE A 653 9.20 20.42 -19.93
CA ILE A 653 10.22 21.45 -19.61
C ILE A 653 11.57 20.77 -19.34
N LEU A 654 11.57 19.68 -18.58
CA LEU A 654 12.71 18.82 -18.35
C LEU A 654 13.28 18.27 -19.68
N GLY A 655 12.43 17.70 -20.53
CA GLY A 655 12.82 17.22 -21.87
C GLY A 655 13.46 18.30 -22.73
N ALA A 656 12.89 19.50 -22.76
CA ALA A 656 13.44 20.65 -23.49
C ALA A 656 14.82 21.06 -22.94
N ILE A 657 14.99 21.11 -21.62
CA ILE A 657 16.28 21.43 -20.97
C ILE A 657 17.33 20.35 -21.26
N MET A 658 16.97 19.07 -21.22
CA MET A 658 17.86 17.96 -21.60
C MET A 658 18.27 18.03 -23.08
N PHE A 659 17.35 18.36 -23.99
CA PHE A 659 17.66 18.56 -25.40
C PHE A 659 18.61 19.74 -25.63
N VAL A 660 18.39 20.86 -24.93
CA VAL A 660 19.29 22.03 -24.95
C VAL A 660 20.67 21.69 -24.38
N GLN A 661 20.74 20.95 -23.27
CA GLN A 661 22.00 20.47 -22.70
C GLN A 661 22.77 19.58 -23.68
N GLN A 662 22.09 18.64 -24.35
CA GLN A 662 22.66 17.77 -25.36
C GLN A 662 23.16 18.55 -26.59
N LYS A 663 22.48 19.63 -27.00
CA LYS A 663 22.99 20.58 -28.00
C LYS A 663 24.26 21.26 -27.52
N PHE A 664 24.28 21.84 -26.31
CA PHE A 664 25.48 22.49 -25.75
C PHE A 664 26.70 21.55 -25.67
N MET A 665 26.51 20.31 -25.19
CA MET A 665 27.57 19.30 -25.13
C MET A 665 28.12 18.92 -26.51
N THR A 666 27.27 18.93 -27.54
CA THR A 666 27.63 18.43 -28.89
C THR A 666 28.02 19.51 -29.89
N THR A 667 27.76 20.79 -29.59
CA THR A 667 28.31 21.96 -30.30
C THR A 667 29.72 22.34 -29.80
N ALA A 668 30.10 21.92 -28.59
CA ALA A 668 31.46 22.12 -28.05
C ALA A 668 32.58 21.35 -28.79
N SER A 669 32.23 20.49 -29.77
CA SER A 669 33.20 19.77 -30.61
C SER A 669 33.87 20.72 -31.61
N LEU A 670 35.11 21.12 -31.33
CA LEU A 670 35.98 22.00 -32.12
C LEU A 670 36.40 21.45 -33.51
N SER A 671 35.58 20.62 -34.16
CA SER A 671 35.84 20.06 -35.48
C SER A 671 34.56 19.81 -36.28
N ASN A 672 34.52 20.31 -37.51
CA ASN A 672 33.37 20.20 -38.41
C ASN A 672 33.11 18.74 -38.89
N ALA A 673 34.09 17.85 -38.74
CA ALA A 673 34.02 16.46 -39.17
C ALA A 673 33.38 15.56 -38.10
N THR A 674 32.06 15.61 -37.97
CA THR A 674 31.28 14.74 -37.04
C THR A 674 31.70 13.27 -37.14
N THR A 675 32.01 12.62 -36.01
CA THR A 675 32.35 11.19 -35.94
C THR A 675 31.10 10.33 -35.80
N ASP A 676 31.08 9.10 -36.31
CA ASP A 676 29.91 8.22 -36.16
C ASP A 676 29.61 7.89 -34.69
N GLN A 677 30.64 7.77 -33.85
CA GLN A 677 30.51 7.73 -32.39
C GLN A 677 29.85 9.00 -31.80
N GLN A 678 30.08 10.18 -32.38
CA GLN A 678 29.37 11.42 -31.99
C GLN A 678 27.93 11.46 -32.52
N LYS A 679 27.66 10.89 -33.70
CA LYS A 679 26.28 10.70 -34.21
C LYS A 679 25.51 9.74 -33.28
N GLN A 680 26.14 8.64 -32.85
CA GLN A 680 25.59 7.68 -31.90
C GLN A 680 25.37 8.30 -30.51
N GLN A 681 26.30 9.12 -30.01
CA GLN A 681 26.10 9.86 -28.77
C GLN A 681 24.97 10.90 -28.89
N ARG A 682 24.86 11.58 -30.04
CA ARG A 682 23.74 12.49 -30.36
C ARG A 682 22.40 11.76 -30.35
N SER A 683 22.25 10.67 -31.10
CA SER A 683 21.00 9.90 -31.16
C SER A 683 20.64 9.27 -29.83
N MET A 684 21.60 8.66 -29.12
CA MET A 684 21.37 8.08 -27.79
C MET A 684 20.89 9.12 -26.78
N GLY A 685 21.50 10.32 -26.74
CA GLY A 685 21.03 11.38 -25.83
C GLY A 685 19.65 11.96 -26.21
N ASN A 686 19.31 12.00 -27.50
CA ASN A 686 17.95 12.37 -27.94
C ASN A 686 16.92 11.30 -27.51
N ILE A 687 17.23 10.01 -27.70
CA ILE A 687 16.38 8.90 -27.25
C ILE A 687 16.21 8.95 -25.72
N MET A 688 17.30 9.12 -24.97
CA MET A 688 17.25 9.26 -23.51
C MET A 688 16.45 10.48 -23.08
N THR A 689 16.48 11.59 -23.82
CA THR A 689 15.64 12.77 -23.53
C THR A 689 14.14 12.42 -23.61
N VAL A 690 13.70 11.70 -24.64
CA VAL A 690 12.31 11.25 -24.77
C VAL A 690 11.95 10.23 -23.69
N VAL A 691 12.81 9.24 -23.43
CA VAL A 691 12.59 8.22 -22.40
C VAL A 691 12.51 8.82 -20.99
N PHE A 692 13.37 9.78 -20.65
CA PHE A 692 13.31 10.48 -19.36
C PHE A 692 12.05 11.37 -19.25
N THR A 693 11.64 12.03 -20.33
CA THR A 693 10.38 12.81 -20.38
C THR A 693 9.18 11.92 -20.03
N ILE A 694 9.08 10.74 -20.64
CA ILE A 694 7.99 9.78 -20.39
C ILE A 694 8.10 9.17 -18.98
N LEU A 695 9.30 8.83 -18.51
CA LEU A 695 9.53 8.26 -17.18
C LEU A 695 9.16 9.23 -16.05
N PHE A 696 9.58 10.49 -16.16
CA PHE A 696 9.30 11.54 -15.17
C PHE A 696 7.87 12.07 -15.24
N TYR A 697 7.06 11.63 -16.21
CA TYR A 697 5.66 12.01 -16.33
C TYR A 697 4.82 11.65 -15.10
N ASN A 698 5.13 10.51 -14.45
CA ASN A 698 4.41 10.02 -13.27
C ASN A 698 5.18 10.21 -11.96
N PHE A 699 6.22 11.05 -11.98
CA PHE A 699 7.07 11.36 -10.81
C PHE A 699 6.63 12.65 -10.11
N PRO A 700 7.03 12.88 -8.84
CA PRO A 700 6.61 14.06 -8.10
C PRO A 700 7.07 15.36 -8.76
N SER A 701 6.23 16.38 -8.74
CA SER A 701 6.52 17.72 -9.26
C SER A 701 7.75 18.33 -8.57
N GLY A 702 7.96 18.06 -7.27
CA GLY A 702 9.18 18.45 -6.56
C GLY A 702 10.46 17.76 -7.05
N LEU A 703 10.37 16.54 -7.58
CA LEU A 703 11.52 15.84 -8.17
C LEU A 703 11.84 16.39 -9.56
N ASN A 704 10.80 16.67 -10.35
CA ASN A 704 10.93 17.38 -11.63
C ASN A 704 11.58 18.76 -11.41
N LEU A 705 11.09 19.56 -10.45
CA LEU A 705 11.62 20.88 -10.09
C LEU A 705 13.10 20.82 -9.68
N TYR A 706 13.48 19.86 -8.84
CA TYR A 706 14.87 19.58 -8.47
C TYR A 706 15.77 19.33 -9.70
N TRP A 707 15.33 18.44 -10.61
CA TRP A 707 16.14 18.04 -11.75
C TRP A 707 16.21 19.14 -12.85
N ILE A 708 15.11 19.85 -13.09
CA ILE A 708 15.05 21.06 -13.94
C ILE A 708 16.04 22.11 -13.46
N SER A 709 16.02 22.41 -12.16
CA SER A 709 16.96 23.35 -11.53
C SER A 709 18.39 22.86 -11.67
N SER A 710 18.63 21.57 -11.42
CA SER A 710 19.95 20.95 -11.46
C SER A 710 20.56 20.99 -12.86
N MET A 711 19.78 20.68 -13.90
CA MET A 711 20.26 20.69 -15.28
C MET A 711 20.44 22.11 -15.82
N SER A 712 19.56 23.06 -15.47
CA SER A 712 19.72 24.48 -15.80
C SER A 712 21.04 25.06 -15.25
N LEU A 713 21.33 24.81 -13.97
CA LEU A 713 22.61 25.17 -13.34
C LEU A 713 23.80 24.44 -13.97
N GLY A 714 23.60 23.19 -14.40
CA GLY A 714 24.60 22.42 -15.15
C GLY A 714 24.94 23.02 -16.52
N ILE A 715 23.95 23.53 -17.26
CA ILE A 715 24.15 24.24 -18.53
C ILE A 715 24.91 25.55 -18.28
N LEU A 716 24.53 26.32 -17.26
CA LEU A 716 25.23 27.55 -16.87
C LEU A 716 26.70 27.27 -16.50
N GLN A 717 26.96 26.24 -15.70
CA GLN A 717 28.32 25.79 -15.38
C GLN A 717 29.11 25.41 -16.66
N GLN A 718 28.49 24.67 -17.58
CA GLN A 718 29.10 24.28 -18.85
C GLN A 718 29.44 25.48 -19.73
N TRP A 719 28.55 26.48 -19.80
CA TRP A 719 28.79 27.72 -20.54
C TRP A 719 29.97 28.53 -19.97
N LEU A 720 30.00 28.72 -18.64
CA LEU A 720 31.10 29.42 -17.96
C LEU A 720 32.46 28.74 -18.19
N VAL A 721 32.53 27.42 -18.05
CA VAL A 721 33.78 26.66 -18.25
C VAL A 721 34.19 26.61 -19.72
N ASN A 722 33.24 26.50 -20.66
CA ASN A 722 33.53 26.58 -22.10
C ASN A 722 34.13 27.95 -22.45
N LYS A 723 33.55 29.06 -21.95
CA LYS A 723 34.08 30.42 -22.15
C LYS A 723 35.50 30.55 -21.59
N LYS A 724 35.78 29.96 -20.42
CA LYS A 724 37.14 29.95 -19.84
C LYS A 724 38.13 29.13 -20.67
N ILE A 725 37.75 27.92 -21.13
CA ILE A 725 38.62 27.07 -21.98
C ILE A 725 38.89 27.73 -23.34
N GLN A 726 37.95 28.51 -23.89
CA GLN A 726 38.17 29.30 -25.10
C GLN A 726 39.09 30.52 -24.87
N ALA A 727 39.08 31.10 -23.67
CA ALA A 727 39.99 32.19 -23.30
C ALA A 727 41.41 31.70 -22.91
N GLU A 728 41.53 30.48 -22.36
CA GLU A 728 42.80 29.79 -22.11
C GLU A 728 43.40 29.12 -23.37
N GLY A 729 42.70 29.22 -24.52
CA GLY A 729 43.06 28.58 -25.79
C GLY A 729 43.16 29.54 -26.97
N LYS A 730 43.20 30.85 -26.69
CA LYS A 730 43.58 31.94 -27.60
C LYS A 730 44.88 32.57 -27.10
#